data_AF-A0A512CI99-F1
#
_entry.id   AF-A0A512CI99-F1
#
_cell.length_a   1.000
_cell.length_b   1.000
_cell.length_c   1.000
_cell.angle_alpha   90.00
_cell.angle_beta   90.00
_cell.angle_gamma   90.00
#
_symmetry.space_group_name_H-M   'P 1'
#
loop_
_entity.id
_entity.type
_entity.pdbx_description
1 polymer ?
#
loop_
_entity_poly.entity_id
_entity_poly.type
_entity_poly.pdbx_seq_one_letter_code
_entity_poly.pdbx_strand_id
1 'polypeptide(L)'
;MIKDPNTLTQNFQGLHLLIFLLFLLPIAHPVSAQIKSEVHWENGSPSLIIDGEHYPPFAYMSYLGEEEYYQEIAATGLHLYNLPAYLGEGGINTISGIGAFRNSIWKGENDYDFSSIEIDFEKILNADPKAKVVIRFYLDPPRWWTLANPSAAAQLPDGTLFRQSFASEEWREKTKVAFQDCLDWLLKSKYRNNLAGIHVASGLTEEWFYHPKQYQDQNPVRLKAFRDWLKNKYVSIPALRTAWNNSSVTFDNAQLTNIDEPVNKIEWRDPNKDQNYIDTYRFHTEVMVDNIAYFCKIVKEKSEGKLLTGAFYGYHYFVSDPRRGHGSLAKLLDCPDLDYLSSPNVYNRAIGEDWPPMVAVNSVHKHGKLWLAENDTRTSITTLLKDRSQGIAPPGQYESGVWLGPKDHDASVSLLWKNAARMLAYGYGGWWFDMWGGWFSDPEMLQVLEKTQQFHQDYPSENPEKMKPSVLVIVDEELSFWDKSYGRLAEQILSNRYPIAKTGSSYDLYLRTDLQEISDSQYQVIWLMGLLQLTDEETSKIKKWQAMGKTVLWTNDKGTTLNHPGEEAKFLPEKLKWNPSELKEIWSDAGVHQYITTEDICYVGRNWLSLHSLEGGEKTIRLPYYAQVIDPLTNKVLSDSTKQINIKMDAKSTVIFRVKPL
;
A
#
# COMPACT_ATOMS: atom_id res chain seq x y z
N MET A 1 66.84 -35.17 -19.13
CA MET A 1 67.55 -36.05 -20.07
C MET A 1 67.41 -35.44 -21.46
N ILE A 2 68.54 -35.16 -22.07
CA ILE A 2 68.74 -34.40 -23.33
C ILE A 2 68.36 -35.26 -24.54
N LYS A 3 67.74 -34.65 -25.59
CA LYS A 3 68.12 -34.75 -27.02
C LYS A 3 67.06 -34.12 -27.96
N ASP A 4 67.21 -32.80 -28.21
CA ASP A 4 67.50 -32.10 -29.49
C ASP A 4 67.47 -32.88 -30.85
N PRO A 5 67.48 -32.24 -32.06
CA PRO A 5 66.45 -31.40 -32.73
C PRO A 5 66.37 -31.56 -34.32
N ASN A 6 65.54 -30.72 -34.97
CA ASN A 6 65.61 -30.14 -36.35
C ASN A 6 65.43 -31.06 -37.60
N THR A 7 64.58 -30.76 -38.59
CA THR A 7 64.76 -29.76 -39.70
C THR A 7 63.48 -29.72 -40.59
N LEU A 8 62.87 -28.56 -40.93
CA LEU A 8 63.00 -27.71 -42.16
C LEU A 8 62.68 -28.47 -43.48
N THR A 9 61.73 -28.11 -44.37
CA THR A 9 61.48 -26.88 -45.19
C THR A 9 60.13 -27.02 -45.96
N GLN A 10 59.22 -26.03 -46.03
CA GLN A 10 59.03 -24.98 -47.08
C GLN A 10 59.02 -25.47 -48.56
N ASN A 11 58.21 -24.99 -49.52
CA ASN A 11 56.97 -24.20 -49.59
C ASN A 11 56.59 -24.01 -51.09
N PHE A 12 55.27 -23.92 -51.38
CA PHE A 12 54.57 -23.24 -52.50
C PHE A 12 54.83 -23.58 -53.99
N GLN A 13 53.74 -23.90 -54.73
CA GLN A 13 53.08 -22.94 -55.65
C GLN A 13 51.78 -23.48 -56.30
N GLY A 14 50.78 -22.59 -56.42
CA GLY A 14 49.64 -22.63 -57.35
C GLY A 14 48.28 -22.98 -56.73
N LEU A 15 47.12 -22.40 -57.06
CA LEU A 15 46.74 -21.24 -57.87
C LEU A 15 45.20 -21.07 -57.69
N HIS A 16 44.74 -19.84 -57.42
CA HIS A 16 43.43 -19.23 -57.75
C HIS A 16 42.04 -19.85 -57.38
N LEU A 17 41.34 -19.08 -56.52
CA LEU A 17 40.06 -18.39 -56.76
C LEU A 17 38.71 -19.04 -56.34
N LEU A 18 38.06 -18.32 -55.41
CA LEU A 18 36.62 -18.18 -55.12
C LEU A 18 35.80 -19.44 -54.73
N ILE A 19 35.34 -19.48 -53.48
CA ILE A 19 33.91 -19.47 -53.13
C ILE A 19 33.75 -18.69 -51.81
N PHE A 20 33.02 -17.57 -51.90
CA PHE A 20 32.43 -16.85 -50.79
C PHE A 20 31.28 -17.71 -50.23
N LEU A 21 31.36 -18.13 -48.97
CA LEU A 21 30.19 -18.58 -48.21
C LEU A 21 30.24 -17.88 -46.85
N LEU A 22 29.71 -16.65 -46.85
CA LEU A 22 29.20 -15.95 -45.69
C LEU A 22 28.18 -16.85 -44.99
N PHE A 23 28.60 -17.56 -43.95
CA PHE A 23 27.67 -17.99 -42.91
C PHE A 23 27.36 -16.76 -42.06
N LEU A 24 26.25 -16.11 -42.40
CA LEU A 24 25.45 -15.29 -41.48
C LEU A 24 25.02 -16.20 -40.33
N LEU A 25 25.87 -16.35 -39.32
CA LEU A 25 25.43 -16.76 -38.00
C LEU A 25 24.52 -15.63 -37.48
N PRO A 26 23.26 -15.89 -37.10
CA PRO A 26 22.55 -14.92 -36.30
C PRO A 26 23.41 -14.71 -35.05
N ILE A 27 23.77 -13.45 -34.78
CA ILE A 27 24.25 -13.08 -33.45
C ILE A 27 23.10 -13.45 -32.52
N ALA A 28 23.18 -14.63 -31.91
CA ALA A 28 22.32 -14.98 -30.81
C ALA A 28 22.67 -13.96 -29.72
N HIS A 29 21.84 -12.92 -29.60
CA HIS A 29 21.86 -12.10 -28.40
C HIS A 29 21.79 -13.09 -27.22
N PRO A 30 22.71 -13.01 -26.25
CA PRO A 30 22.60 -13.84 -25.07
C PRO A 30 21.20 -13.62 -24.52
N VAL A 31 20.41 -14.68 -24.44
CA VAL A 31 19.12 -14.64 -23.75
C VAL A 31 19.48 -14.30 -22.31
N SER A 32 19.45 -13.01 -21.96
CA SER A 32 19.61 -12.57 -20.58
C SER A 32 18.58 -13.34 -19.75
N ALA A 33 19.00 -13.79 -18.57
CA ALA A 33 18.08 -14.45 -17.65
C ALA A 33 16.96 -13.46 -17.27
N GLN A 34 15.78 -14.02 -16.96
CA GLN A 34 14.65 -13.30 -16.37
C GLN A 34 15.14 -12.48 -15.18
N ILE A 35 14.72 -11.21 -15.07
CA ILE A 35 14.99 -10.38 -13.90
C ILE A 35 14.52 -11.11 -12.65
N LYS A 36 15.35 -11.09 -11.60
CA LYS A 36 14.97 -11.55 -10.27
C LYS A 36 14.75 -10.35 -9.36
N SER A 37 13.55 -10.23 -8.81
CA SER A 37 13.17 -9.16 -7.89
C SER A 37 12.70 -9.73 -6.56
N GLU A 38 13.24 -9.20 -5.46
CA GLU A 38 13.05 -9.73 -4.10
C GLU A 38 12.90 -8.60 -3.09
N VAL A 39 12.30 -8.90 -1.93
CA VAL A 39 12.28 -8.01 -0.76
C VAL A 39 13.07 -8.66 0.37
N HIS A 40 14.10 -7.98 0.85
CA HIS A 40 14.94 -8.44 1.95
C HIS A 40 14.75 -7.56 3.19
N TRP A 41 14.93 -8.13 4.37
CA TRP A 41 14.96 -7.35 5.61
C TRP A 41 16.37 -6.87 5.91
N GLU A 42 16.63 -5.58 5.76
CA GLU A 42 17.96 -4.98 5.92
C GLU A 42 17.88 -3.65 6.65
N ASN A 43 18.79 -3.44 7.61
CA ASN A 43 18.90 -2.21 8.41
C ASN A 43 17.58 -1.75 9.08
N GLY A 44 16.71 -2.71 9.44
CA GLY A 44 15.43 -2.44 10.11
C GLY A 44 14.30 -2.00 9.18
N SER A 45 14.41 -2.26 7.88
CA SER A 45 13.34 -2.10 6.86
C SER A 45 13.32 -3.24 5.87
N PRO A 46 12.17 -3.46 5.20
CA PRO A 46 12.15 -4.13 3.91
C PRO A 46 12.86 -3.28 2.85
N SER A 47 13.76 -3.89 2.10
CA SER A 47 14.54 -3.29 1.00
C SER A 47 14.26 -4.06 -0.28
N LEU A 48 14.09 -3.32 -1.38
CA LEU A 48 13.88 -3.91 -2.70
C LEU A 48 15.23 -4.26 -3.33
N ILE A 49 15.36 -5.50 -3.79
CA ILE A 49 16.53 -6.02 -4.50
C ILE A 49 16.09 -6.42 -5.91
N ILE A 50 16.82 -5.97 -6.93
CA ILE A 50 16.59 -6.37 -8.33
C ILE A 50 17.93 -6.83 -8.92
N ASP A 51 17.97 -8.05 -9.43
CA ASP A 51 19.16 -8.72 -9.98
C ASP A 51 20.36 -8.75 -9.00
N GLY A 52 20.06 -8.83 -7.70
CA GLY A 52 21.06 -8.87 -6.61
C GLY A 52 21.53 -7.50 -6.12
N GLU A 53 21.07 -6.41 -6.72
CA GLU A 53 21.44 -5.04 -6.36
C GLU A 53 20.31 -4.33 -5.60
N HIS A 54 20.68 -3.47 -4.65
CA HIS A 54 19.71 -2.60 -3.98
C HIS A 54 19.07 -1.65 -4.98
N TYR A 55 17.75 -1.60 -4.96
CA TYR A 55 16.97 -0.79 -5.86
C TYR A 55 16.03 0.12 -5.05
N PRO A 56 16.00 1.44 -5.29
CA PRO A 56 15.08 2.31 -4.58
C PRO A 56 13.62 1.92 -4.85
N PRO A 57 12.77 1.76 -3.81
CA PRO A 57 11.40 1.31 -3.96
C PRO A 57 10.47 2.44 -4.43
N PHE A 58 10.95 3.33 -5.31
CA PHE A 58 10.12 4.35 -5.94
C PHE A 58 9.89 4.04 -7.40
N ALA A 59 8.63 4.07 -7.79
CA ALA A 59 8.21 3.82 -9.17
C ALA A 59 7.42 5.02 -9.73
N TYR A 60 7.16 4.98 -11.03
CA TYR A 60 6.23 5.87 -11.70
C TYR A 60 5.04 5.08 -12.26
N MET A 61 3.86 5.68 -12.18
CA MET A 61 2.65 5.07 -12.75
C MET A 61 1.79 6.13 -13.43
N SER A 62 1.14 5.73 -14.53
CA SER A 62 0.04 6.49 -15.14
C SER A 62 -0.97 5.54 -15.76
N TYR A 63 -2.27 5.87 -15.71
CA TYR A 63 -3.26 5.17 -16.53
C TYR A 63 -3.18 5.62 -18.00
N LEU A 64 -2.79 6.86 -18.27
CA LEU A 64 -2.73 7.47 -19.61
C LEU A 64 -1.34 8.04 -19.89
N GLY A 65 -0.31 7.25 -19.58
CA GLY A 65 1.09 7.64 -19.78
C GLY A 65 1.46 7.73 -21.26
N GLU A 66 2.37 8.65 -21.55
CA GLU A 66 2.91 8.91 -22.88
C GLU A 66 4.43 8.91 -22.86
N GLU A 67 5.04 8.62 -24.01
CA GLU A 67 6.50 8.46 -24.15
C GLU A 67 7.28 9.68 -23.62
N GLU A 68 6.77 10.90 -23.87
CA GLU A 68 7.38 12.14 -23.37
C GLU A 68 7.51 12.17 -21.84
N TYR A 69 6.47 11.79 -21.10
CA TYR A 69 6.53 11.78 -19.64
C TYR A 69 7.41 10.64 -19.13
N TYR A 70 7.40 9.48 -19.79
CA TYR A 70 8.33 8.40 -19.44
C TYR A 70 9.80 8.82 -19.63
N GLN A 71 10.11 9.60 -20.67
CA GLN A 71 11.46 10.15 -20.90
C GLN A 71 11.86 11.14 -19.80
N GLU A 72 10.96 12.04 -19.40
CA GLU A 72 11.18 12.96 -18.28
C GLU A 72 11.47 12.21 -16.98
N ILE A 73 10.67 11.18 -16.68
CA ILE A 73 10.83 10.34 -15.49
C ILE A 73 12.15 9.57 -15.55
N ALA A 74 12.50 8.96 -16.68
CA ALA A 74 13.77 8.26 -16.84
C ALA A 74 14.97 9.19 -16.62
N ALA A 75 14.88 10.45 -17.04
CA ALA A 75 15.91 11.46 -16.83
C ALA A 75 16.12 11.81 -15.34
N THR A 76 15.14 11.56 -14.47
CA THR A 76 15.29 11.70 -13.01
C THR A 76 16.01 10.52 -12.36
N GLY A 77 16.35 9.46 -13.10
CA GLY A 77 16.93 8.22 -12.58
C GLY A 77 15.91 7.20 -12.05
N LEU A 78 14.60 7.50 -12.16
CA LEU A 78 13.52 6.54 -11.95
C LEU A 78 13.44 5.57 -13.12
N HIS A 79 13.72 4.28 -12.87
CA HIS A 79 13.61 3.23 -13.88
C HIS A 79 12.62 2.12 -13.49
N LEU A 80 11.84 2.29 -12.42
CA LEU A 80 10.78 1.35 -12.02
C LEU A 80 9.40 1.92 -12.40
N TYR A 81 8.59 1.13 -13.08
CA TYR A 81 7.30 1.56 -13.63
C TYR A 81 6.19 0.60 -13.25
N ASN A 82 4.98 1.12 -13.05
CA ASN A 82 3.76 0.32 -13.03
C ASN A 82 2.94 0.57 -14.29
N LEU A 83 2.48 -0.50 -14.94
CA LEU A 83 1.53 -0.42 -16.05
C LEU A 83 0.25 -1.20 -15.73
N PRO A 84 -0.93 -0.73 -16.16
CA PRO A 84 -2.19 -1.44 -15.96
C PRO A 84 -2.47 -2.46 -17.08
N ALA A 85 -3.10 -3.58 -16.73
CA ALA A 85 -3.54 -4.63 -17.66
C ALA A 85 -4.89 -5.18 -17.20
N TYR A 86 -5.82 -5.43 -18.12
CA TYR A 86 -7.21 -5.76 -17.77
C TYR A 86 -7.65 -7.06 -18.44
N LEU A 87 -8.07 -8.06 -17.67
CA LEU A 87 -8.66 -9.28 -18.24
C LEU A 87 -10.00 -8.97 -18.92
N GLY A 88 -10.88 -8.24 -18.23
CA GLY A 88 -12.19 -7.83 -18.73
C GLY A 88 -12.30 -6.35 -19.09
N GLU A 89 -13.36 -6.01 -19.82
CA GLU A 89 -13.65 -4.66 -20.32
C GLU A 89 -14.43 -3.78 -19.32
N GLY A 90 -14.92 -4.36 -18.23
CA GLY A 90 -15.75 -3.62 -17.28
C GLY A 90 -14.88 -2.67 -16.45
N GLY A 91 -15.15 -1.36 -16.56
CA GLY A 91 -14.37 -0.34 -15.86
C GLY A 91 -14.34 -0.47 -14.33
N ILE A 92 -13.33 0.15 -13.74
CA ILE A 92 -12.87 -0.15 -12.37
C ILE A 92 -13.80 0.39 -11.29
N ASN A 93 -14.54 1.47 -11.56
CA ASN A 93 -15.44 2.09 -10.60
C ASN A 93 -16.87 2.10 -11.11
N THR A 94 -17.68 1.18 -10.60
CA THR A 94 -19.09 1.05 -10.98
C THR A 94 -20.02 2.10 -10.37
N ILE A 95 -19.53 2.89 -9.40
CA ILE A 95 -20.30 3.98 -8.79
C ILE A 95 -20.24 5.21 -9.70
N SER A 96 -19.05 5.58 -10.18
CA SER A 96 -18.90 6.67 -11.14
C SER A 96 -19.27 6.24 -12.56
N GLY A 97 -19.10 4.95 -12.88
CA GLY A 97 -19.28 4.42 -14.22
C GLY A 97 -18.08 4.65 -15.14
N ILE A 98 -16.89 4.92 -14.58
CA ILE A 98 -15.67 5.14 -15.37
C ILE A 98 -15.39 3.94 -16.28
N GLY A 99 -15.02 4.21 -17.54
CA GLY A 99 -14.62 3.19 -18.51
C GLY A 99 -13.30 2.50 -18.14
N ALA A 100 -13.01 1.38 -18.80
CA ALA A 100 -11.69 0.76 -18.71
C ALA A 100 -10.64 1.61 -19.44
N PHE A 101 -9.40 1.61 -18.95
CA PHE A 101 -8.30 2.38 -19.53
C PHE A 101 -7.60 1.69 -20.69
N ARG A 102 -7.78 0.37 -20.84
CA ARG A 102 -7.24 -0.42 -21.95
C ARG A 102 -8.29 -1.41 -22.44
N ASN A 103 -8.03 -1.93 -23.64
CA ASN A 103 -8.80 -3.04 -24.18
C ASN A 103 -8.58 -4.31 -23.33
N SER A 104 -9.66 -5.08 -23.15
CA SER A 104 -9.63 -6.35 -22.43
C SER A 104 -8.69 -7.35 -23.07
N ILE A 105 -7.97 -8.13 -22.27
CA ILE A 105 -7.09 -9.19 -22.76
C ILE A 105 -7.89 -10.44 -23.09
N TRP A 106 -8.90 -10.79 -22.27
CA TRP A 106 -9.63 -12.03 -22.41
C TRP A 106 -10.85 -11.87 -23.35
N LYS A 107 -10.67 -12.26 -24.61
CA LYS A 107 -11.67 -12.05 -25.69
C LYS A 107 -12.65 -13.20 -25.83
N GLY A 108 -12.22 -14.42 -25.54
CA GLY A 108 -13.03 -15.63 -25.65
C GLY A 108 -12.39 -16.82 -24.93
N GLU A 109 -12.98 -18.01 -25.08
CA GLU A 109 -12.40 -19.23 -24.51
C GLU A 109 -11.03 -19.53 -25.14
N ASN A 110 -9.96 -19.43 -24.34
CA ASN A 110 -8.57 -19.57 -24.77
C ASN A 110 -8.16 -18.59 -25.90
N ASP A 111 -8.85 -17.44 -25.98
CA ASP A 111 -8.57 -16.38 -26.96
C ASP A 111 -8.18 -15.09 -26.23
N TYR A 112 -6.94 -14.66 -26.47
CA TYR A 112 -6.29 -13.58 -25.75
C TYR A 112 -5.67 -12.55 -26.71
N ASP A 113 -5.90 -11.27 -26.42
CA ASP A 113 -5.31 -10.14 -27.12
C ASP A 113 -4.37 -9.38 -26.18
N PHE A 114 -3.07 -9.52 -26.40
CA PHE A 114 -2.03 -8.91 -25.57
C PHE A 114 -1.59 -7.52 -26.06
N SER A 115 -2.21 -6.98 -27.12
CA SER A 115 -1.77 -5.74 -27.77
C SER A 115 -1.73 -4.54 -26.82
N SER A 116 -2.64 -4.47 -25.84
CA SER A 116 -2.65 -3.39 -24.85
C SER A 116 -1.41 -3.40 -23.95
N ILE A 117 -0.94 -4.59 -23.56
CA ILE A 117 0.31 -4.76 -22.80
C ILE A 117 1.48 -4.37 -23.70
N GLU A 118 1.54 -4.88 -24.94
CA GLU A 118 2.62 -4.58 -25.88
C GLU A 118 2.78 -3.07 -26.08
N ILE A 119 1.68 -2.36 -26.35
CA ILE A 119 1.68 -0.90 -26.58
C ILE A 119 2.29 -0.15 -25.39
N ASP A 120 1.81 -0.40 -24.17
CA ASP A 120 2.29 0.31 -22.99
C ASP A 120 3.75 -0.05 -22.67
N PHE A 121 4.12 -1.32 -22.83
CA PHE A 121 5.47 -1.79 -22.56
C PHE A 121 6.48 -1.19 -23.58
N GLU A 122 6.12 -1.15 -24.87
CA GLU A 122 6.96 -0.49 -25.89
C GLU A 122 7.09 1.02 -25.64
N LYS A 123 6.01 1.71 -25.26
CA LYS A 123 6.10 3.15 -24.90
C LYS A 123 7.13 3.38 -23.79
N ILE A 124 7.10 2.54 -22.74
CA ILE A 124 8.07 2.64 -21.65
C ILE A 124 9.48 2.31 -22.13
N LEU A 125 9.69 1.22 -22.89
CA LEU A 125 11.02 0.80 -23.32
C LEU A 125 11.66 1.71 -24.37
N ASN A 126 10.86 2.36 -25.21
CA ASN A 126 11.32 3.38 -26.14
C ASN A 126 11.83 4.61 -25.39
N ALA A 127 11.16 5.01 -24.31
CA ALA A 127 11.58 6.09 -23.44
C ALA A 127 12.77 5.71 -22.53
N ASP A 128 12.75 4.49 -21.99
CA ASP A 128 13.74 3.98 -21.04
C ASP A 128 14.07 2.49 -21.28
N PRO A 129 15.17 2.19 -21.99
CA PRO A 129 15.64 0.82 -22.16
C PRO A 129 16.04 0.11 -20.86
N LYS A 130 16.25 0.84 -19.75
CA LYS A 130 16.61 0.28 -18.43
C LYS A 130 15.38 -0.10 -17.60
N ALA A 131 14.18 0.16 -18.09
CA ALA A 131 12.96 0.03 -17.33
C ALA A 131 12.80 -1.36 -16.67
N LYS A 132 12.38 -1.33 -15.41
CA LYS A 132 11.89 -2.45 -14.61
C LYS A 132 10.39 -2.21 -14.46
N VAL A 133 9.58 -3.19 -14.81
CA VAL A 133 8.14 -3.01 -14.95
C VAL A 133 7.39 -3.97 -14.05
N VAL A 134 6.48 -3.43 -13.26
CA VAL A 134 5.48 -4.17 -12.51
C VAL A 134 4.13 -4.00 -13.22
N ILE A 135 3.47 -5.10 -13.56
CA ILE A 135 2.16 -5.04 -14.22
C ILE A 135 1.06 -5.14 -13.17
N ARG A 136 0.18 -4.13 -13.07
CA ARG A 136 -1.07 -4.18 -12.33
C ARG A 136 -2.11 -4.94 -13.15
N PHE A 137 -2.32 -6.20 -12.81
CA PHE A 137 -3.23 -7.11 -13.52
C PHE A 137 -4.61 -7.11 -12.87
N TYR A 138 -5.59 -6.49 -13.52
CA TYR A 138 -6.99 -6.49 -13.10
C TYR A 138 -7.70 -7.78 -13.54
N LEU A 139 -8.01 -8.63 -12.56
CA LEU A 139 -8.44 -10.01 -12.72
C LEU A 139 -9.96 -10.19 -12.86
N ASP A 140 -10.73 -9.10 -12.90
CA ASP A 140 -12.18 -9.21 -13.16
C ASP A 140 -12.42 -9.81 -14.55
N PRO A 141 -13.31 -10.80 -14.67
CA PRO A 141 -13.58 -11.46 -15.94
C PRO A 141 -14.38 -10.54 -16.88
N PRO A 142 -14.27 -10.77 -18.20
CA PRO A 142 -15.08 -10.07 -19.20
C PRO A 142 -16.56 -10.42 -19.06
N ARG A 143 -17.45 -9.55 -19.54
CA ARG A 143 -18.91 -9.71 -19.37
C ARG A 143 -19.42 -11.00 -19.98
N TRP A 144 -18.90 -11.40 -21.14
CA TRP A 144 -19.32 -12.65 -21.79
C TRP A 144 -19.09 -13.86 -20.87
N TRP A 145 -17.97 -13.88 -20.14
CA TRP A 145 -17.64 -14.96 -19.22
C TRP A 145 -18.61 -14.95 -18.04
N THR A 146 -18.89 -13.77 -17.47
CA THR A 146 -19.89 -13.63 -16.39
C THR A 146 -21.25 -14.16 -16.80
N LEU A 147 -21.71 -13.87 -18.03
CA LEU A 147 -23.00 -14.35 -18.53
C LEU A 147 -23.00 -15.85 -18.83
N ALA A 148 -21.88 -16.41 -19.29
CA ALA A 148 -21.74 -17.84 -19.57
C ALA A 148 -21.59 -18.70 -18.31
N ASN A 149 -21.17 -18.11 -17.18
CA ASN A 149 -20.86 -18.82 -15.93
C ASN A 149 -21.72 -18.30 -14.76
N PRO A 150 -23.06 -18.43 -14.80
CA PRO A 150 -23.96 -17.93 -13.76
C PRO A 150 -23.73 -18.56 -12.37
N SER A 151 -23.19 -19.78 -12.32
CA SER A 151 -22.78 -20.45 -11.07
C SER A 151 -21.61 -19.76 -10.39
N ALA A 152 -20.83 -18.97 -11.12
CA ALA A 152 -19.65 -18.28 -10.62
C ALA A 152 -19.77 -16.74 -10.58
N ALA A 153 -20.84 -16.19 -11.15
CA ALA A 153 -21.17 -14.77 -11.12
C ALA A 153 -21.90 -14.37 -9.83
N ALA A 154 -21.80 -13.11 -9.40
CA ALA A 154 -22.69 -12.65 -8.32
C ALA A 154 -24.14 -12.61 -8.83
N GLN A 155 -25.06 -13.18 -8.05
CA GLN A 155 -26.48 -13.24 -8.41
C GLN A 155 -27.23 -12.18 -7.60
N LEU A 156 -27.79 -11.19 -8.27
CA LEU A 156 -28.49 -10.08 -7.61
C LEU A 156 -29.97 -10.40 -7.35
N PRO A 157 -30.61 -9.73 -6.39
CA PRO A 157 -32.02 -9.98 -6.05
C PRO A 157 -33.01 -9.77 -7.20
N ASP A 158 -32.65 -8.95 -8.21
CA ASP A 158 -33.45 -8.71 -9.41
C ASP A 158 -33.28 -9.80 -10.48
N GLY A 159 -32.52 -10.85 -10.20
CA GLY A 159 -32.22 -11.96 -11.11
C GLY A 159 -31.09 -11.67 -12.10
N THR A 160 -30.48 -10.48 -12.06
CA THR A 160 -29.36 -10.14 -12.95
C THR A 160 -28.03 -10.69 -12.41
N LEU A 161 -27.10 -10.93 -13.32
CA LEU A 161 -25.73 -11.33 -13.00
C LEU A 161 -24.82 -10.10 -12.96
N PHE A 162 -23.89 -10.09 -12.02
CA PHE A 162 -22.97 -8.98 -11.86
C PHE A 162 -21.58 -9.46 -11.43
N ARG A 163 -20.56 -9.21 -12.27
CA ARG A 163 -19.16 -9.57 -11.98
C ARG A 163 -19.03 -11.03 -11.49
N GLN A 164 -17.88 -11.37 -10.94
CA GLN A 164 -17.64 -12.62 -10.22
C GLN A 164 -18.31 -12.61 -8.84
N SER A 165 -18.69 -13.79 -8.36
CA SER A 165 -18.80 -14.02 -6.91
C SER A 165 -17.41 -14.33 -6.38
N PHE A 166 -16.87 -13.49 -5.50
CA PHE A 166 -15.52 -13.67 -4.95
C PHE A 166 -15.34 -14.98 -4.15
N ALA A 167 -16.45 -15.58 -3.69
CA ALA A 167 -16.45 -16.88 -3.01
C ALA A 167 -16.49 -18.08 -3.97
N SER A 168 -16.56 -17.84 -5.28
CA SER A 168 -16.61 -18.91 -6.28
C SER A 168 -15.22 -19.48 -6.59
N GLU A 169 -15.02 -20.76 -6.27
CA GLU A 169 -13.86 -21.53 -6.69
C GLU A 169 -13.81 -21.69 -8.22
N GLU A 170 -14.97 -21.79 -8.88
CA GLU A 170 -15.05 -21.88 -10.34
C GLU A 170 -14.51 -20.61 -11.01
N TRP A 171 -14.87 -19.42 -10.51
CA TRP A 171 -14.29 -18.16 -10.98
C TRP A 171 -12.78 -18.15 -10.77
N ARG A 172 -12.33 -18.51 -9.57
CA ARG A 172 -10.91 -18.51 -9.20
C ARG A 172 -10.10 -19.43 -10.13
N GLU A 173 -10.59 -20.64 -10.39
CA GLU A 173 -9.93 -21.63 -11.26
C GLU A 173 -9.94 -21.23 -12.74
N LYS A 174 -11.05 -20.69 -13.26
CA LYS A 174 -11.10 -20.23 -14.66
C LYS A 174 -10.24 -19.00 -14.90
N THR A 175 -10.24 -18.06 -13.94
CA THR A 175 -9.40 -16.87 -13.99
C THR A 175 -7.93 -17.23 -13.83
N LYS A 176 -7.58 -18.23 -13.01
CA LYS A 176 -6.22 -18.79 -12.95
C LYS A 176 -5.74 -19.19 -14.34
N VAL A 177 -6.53 -19.94 -15.11
CA VAL A 177 -6.09 -20.40 -16.44
C VAL A 177 -5.77 -19.21 -17.34
N ALA A 178 -6.69 -18.25 -17.45
CA ALA A 178 -6.47 -17.05 -18.25
C ALA A 178 -5.25 -16.24 -17.78
N PHE A 179 -5.08 -16.10 -16.47
CA PHE A 179 -3.94 -15.40 -15.90
C PHE A 179 -2.61 -16.15 -16.11
N GLN A 180 -2.61 -17.48 -15.99
CA GLN A 180 -1.45 -18.32 -16.29
C GLN A 180 -1.04 -18.23 -17.76
N ASP A 181 -1.99 -18.16 -18.69
CA ASP A 181 -1.70 -17.98 -20.12
C ASP A 181 -1.10 -16.59 -20.39
N CYS A 182 -1.58 -15.54 -19.70
CA CYS A 182 -0.97 -14.21 -19.77
C CYS A 182 0.49 -14.22 -19.25
N LEU A 183 0.73 -14.87 -18.11
CA LEU A 183 2.07 -15.00 -17.53
C LEU A 183 3.00 -15.81 -18.43
N ASP A 184 2.51 -16.91 -19.00
CA ASP A 184 3.28 -17.75 -19.92
C ASP A 184 3.66 -16.98 -21.20
N TRP A 185 2.76 -16.15 -21.72
CA TRP A 185 3.06 -15.27 -22.85
C TRP A 185 4.11 -14.22 -22.46
N LEU A 186 3.94 -13.52 -21.33
CA LEU A 186 4.89 -12.51 -20.83
C LEU A 186 6.29 -13.08 -20.65
N LEU A 187 6.41 -14.24 -19.98
CA LEU A 187 7.69 -14.88 -19.69
C LEU A 187 8.40 -15.44 -20.94
N LYS A 188 7.67 -15.66 -22.04
CA LYS A 188 8.21 -16.06 -23.35
C LYS A 188 8.46 -14.89 -24.30
N SER A 189 7.88 -13.73 -24.02
CA SER A 189 7.99 -12.52 -24.83
C SER A 189 9.37 -11.83 -24.70
N LYS A 190 9.61 -10.79 -25.51
CA LYS A 190 10.79 -9.91 -25.37
C LYS A 190 10.79 -9.09 -24.07
N TYR A 191 9.64 -8.92 -23.42
CA TYR A 191 9.47 -8.09 -22.22
C TYR A 191 9.97 -8.74 -20.94
N ARG A 192 10.19 -10.07 -20.95
CA ARG A 192 10.59 -10.85 -19.78
C ARG A 192 11.79 -10.26 -19.03
N ASN A 193 12.75 -9.68 -19.76
CA ASN A 193 13.99 -9.13 -19.19
C ASN A 193 13.81 -7.72 -18.61
N ASN A 194 12.60 -7.18 -18.66
CA ASN A 194 12.20 -5.90 -18.06
C ASN A 194 11.04 -6.11 -17.06
N LEU A 195 10.41 -7.27 -17.02
CA LEU A 195 9.35 -7.60 -16.08
C LEU A 195 9.92 -7.88 -14.68
N ALA A 196 9.67 -6.98 -13.73
CA ALA A 196 10.13 -7.05 -12.35
C ALA A 196 9.08 -7.64 -11.39
N GLY A 197 7.79 -7.58 -11.73
CA GLY A 197 6.74 -8.08 -10.85
C GLY A 197 5.33 -8.00 -11.41
N ILE A 198 4.38 -8.52 -10.63
CA ILE A 198 2.94 -8.45 -10.89
C ILE A 198 2.24 -7.92 -9.64
N HIS A 199 1.49 -6.84 -9.80
CA HIS A 199 0.52 -6.39 -8.81
C HIS A 199 -0.83 -7.04 -9.15
N VAL A 200 -1.32 -7.97 -8.33
CA VAL A 200 -2.63 -8.60 -8.55
C VAL A 200 -3.73 -7.65 -8.07
N ALA A 201 -4.72 -7.40 -8.91
CA ALA A 201 -5.80 -6.46 -8.68
C ALA A 201 -7.16 -7.05 -9.09
N SER A 202 -8.24 -6.64 -8.43
CA SER A 202 -9.62 -7.03 -8.78
C SER A 202 -10.61 -6.11 -8.05
N GLY A 203 -11.89 -6.21 -8.38
CA GLY A 203 -12.96 -5.50 -7.67
C GLY A 203 -13.01 -4.01 -7.94
N LEU A 204 -13.70 -3.28 -7.07
CA LEU A 204 -13.89 -1.84 -7.23
C LEU A 204 -12.54 -1.12 -7.08
N THR A 205 -12.30 -0.15 -7.97
CA THR A 205 -11.09 0.67 -8.10
C THR A 205 -9.77 -0.08 -8.30
N GLU A 206 -9.82 -1.37 -8.65
CA GLU A 206 -8.64 -2.27 -8.73
C GLU A 206 -8.06 -2.63 -7.35
N GLU A 207 -8.70 -2.20 -6.26
CA GLU A 207 -8.14 -2.23 -4.91
C GLU A 207 -8.68 -3.38 -4.05
N TRP A 208 -9.25 -4.42 -4.66
CA TRP A 208 -9.90 -5.55 -3.97
C TRP A 208 -11.07 -5.15 -3.07
N PHE A 209 -11.73 -4.05 -3.39
CA PHE A 209 -13.01 -3.70 -2.80
C PHE A 209 -14.14 -4.53 -3.42
N TYR A 210 -15.11 -4.91 -2.60
CA TYR A 210 -16.41 -5.33 -3.13
C TYR A 210 -17.10 -4.14 -3.82
N HIS A 211 -17.66 -4.38 -5.01
CA HIS A 211 -18.61 -3.45 -5.59
C HIS A 211 -19.88 -3.42 -4.72
N PRO A 212 -20.55 -2.27 -4.54
CA PRO A 212 -21.74 -2.20 -3.69
C PRO A 212 -22.83 -3.22 -4.03
N LYS A 213 -23.02 -3.53 -5.32
CA LYS A 213 -23.97 -4.57 -5.76
C LYS A 213 -23.64 -5.96 -5.22
N GLN A 214 -22.36 -6.31 -5.04
CA GLN A 214 -21.95 -7.62 -4.52
C GLN A 214 -22.24 -7.80 -3.03
N TYR A 215 -22.61 -6.74 -2.30
CA TYR A 215 -23.10 -6.89 -0.92
C TYR A 215 -24.38 -7.74 -0.86
N GLN A 216 -25.13 -7.74 -1.96
CA GLN A 216 -26.37 -8.48 -2.14
C GLN A 216 -26.17 -9.80 -2.92
N ASP A 217 -24.94 -10.31 -3.06
CA ASP A 217 -24.69 -11.56 -3.78
C ASP A 217 -25.42 -12.75 -3.12
N GLN A 218 -26.42 -13.26 -3.83
CA GLN A 218 -27.25 -14.40 -3.45
C GLN A 218 -26.75 -15.73 -4.04
N ASN A 219 -25.60 -15.74 -4.71
CA ASN A 219 -25.09 -16.96 -5.30
C ASN A 219 -24.93 -18.07 -4.22
N PRO A 220 -25.53 -19.27 -4.41
CA PRO A 220 -25.47 -20.36 -3.43
C PRO A 220 -24.04 -20.79 -3.04
N VAL A 221 -23.05 -20.60 -3.92
CA VAL A 221 -21.64 -20.92 -3.62
C VAL A 221 -21.11 -20.08 -2.45
N ARG A 222 -21.55 -18.83 -2.32
CA ARG A 222 -21.17 -17.93 -1.21
C ARG A 222 -21.69 -18.46 0.12
N LEU A 223 -22.94 -18.91 0.17
CA LEU A 223 -23.52 -19.51 1.38
C LEU A 223 -22.84 -20.82 1.75
N LYS A 224 -22.52 -21.66 0.76
CA LYS A 224 -21.75 -22.89 0.99
C LYS A 224 -20.37 -22.57 1.58
N ALA A 225 -19.63 -21.65 0.97
CA ALA A 225 -18.30 -21.25 1.44
C ALA A 225 -18.35 -20.67 2.87
N PHE A 226 -19.36 -19.87 3.20
CA PHE A 226 -19.55 -19.35 4.55
C PHE A 226 -19.77 -20.46 5.58
N ARG A 227 -20.59 -21.46 5.25
CA ARG A 227 -20.82 -22.60 6.16
C ARG A 227 -19.57 -23.47 6.33
N ASP A 228 -18.79 -23.63 5.27
CA ASP A 228 -17.51 -24.34 5.36
C ASP A 228 -16.48 -23.55 6.20
N TRP A 229 -16.46 -22.22 6.08
CA TRP A 229 -15.67 -21.34 6.95
C TRP A 229 -16.10 -21.47 8.43
N LEU A 230 -17.41 -21.50 8.73
CA LEU A 230 -17.91 -21.70 10.09
C LEU A 230 -17.49 -23.05 10.67
N LYS A 231 -17.49 -24.13 9.86
CA LYS A 231 -17.01 -25.45 10.28
C LYS A 231 -15.54 -25.38 10.69
N ASN A 232 -14.70 -24.71 9.91
CA ASN A 232 -13.29 -24.55 10.22
C ASN A 232 -13.06 -23.72 11.48
N LYS A 233 -13.80 -22.61 11.63
CA LYS A 233 -13.67 -21.70 12.77
C LYS A 233 -14.12 -22.31 14.09
N TYR A 234 -15.30 -22.91 14.11
CA TYR A 234 -15.94 -23.38 15.35
C TYR A 234 -15.71 -24.85 15.64
N VAL A 235 -15.36 -25.65 14.64
CA VAL A 235 -15.11 -27.11 14.69
C VAL A 235 -16.33 -27.95 15.06
N SER A 236 -17.22 -27.46 15.93
CA SER A 236 -18.37 -28.16 16.47
C SER A 236 -19.63 -27.28 16.53
N ILE A 237 -20.80 -27.90 16.39
CA ILE A 237 -22.09 -27.22 16.53
C ILE A 237 -22.27 -26.57 17.92
N PRO A 238 -21.92 -27.22 19.05
CA PRO A 238 -22.00 -26.56 20.36
C PRO A 238 -21.22 -25.25 20.43
N ALA A 239 -19.99 -25.20 19.90
CA ALA A 239 -19.19 -23.98 19.88
C ALA A 239 -19.86 -22.87 19.05
N LEU A 240 -20.39 -23.19 17.86
CA LEU A 240 -21.15 -22.24 17.04
C LEU A 240 -22.39 -21.72 17.78
N ARG A 241 -23.16 -22.60 18.42
CA ARG A 241 -24.37 -22.23 19.17
C ARG A 241 -24.05 -21.32 20.35
N THR A 242 -22.96 -21.59 21.06
CA THR A 242 -22.47 -20.74 22.15
C THR A 242 -22.04 -19.37 21.62
N ALA A 243 -21.23 -19.33 20.56
CA ALA A 243 -20.73 -18.08 20.00
C ALA A 243 -21.86 -17.19 19.44
N TRP A 244 -22.83 -17.78 18.74
CA TRP A 244 -23.95 -17.05 18.16
C TRP A 244 -25.12 -16.87 19.12
N ASN A 245 -25.01 -17.39 20.35
CA ASN A 245 -26.09 -17.43 21.34
C ASN A 245 -27.44 -17.89 20.74
N ASN A 246 -27.38 -18.95 19.92
CA ASN A 246 -28.52 -19.49 19.19
C ASN A 246 -28.54 -21.01 19.34
N SER A 247 -29.48 -21.54 20.11
CA SER A 247 -29.55 -22.99 20.39
C SER A 247 -29.96 -23.86 19.20
N SER A 248 -30.53 -23.24 18.15
CA SER A 248 -31.04 -23.93 16.96
C SER A 248 -30.09 -23.94 15.76
N VAL A 249 -29.05 -23.09 15.78
CA VAL A 249 -28.12 -23.01 14.65
C VAL A 249 -27.29 -24.30 14.54
N THR A 250 -27.04 -24.71 13.31
CA THR A 250 -26.13 -25.77 12.89
C THR A 250 -25.34 -25.26 11.69
N PHE A 251 -24.28 -25.97 11.29
CA PHE A 251 -23.56 -25.61 10.07
C PHE A 251 -24.45 -25.66 8.82
N ASP A 252 -25.47 -26.52 8.79
CA ASP A 252 -26.34 -26.70 7.63
C ASP A 252 -27.43 -25.62 7.51
N ASN A 253 -27.86 -25.02 8.62
CA ASN A 253 -28.91 -24.01 8.62
C ASN A 253 -28.40 -22.57 8.83
N ALA A 254 -27.12 -22.38 9.18
CA ALA A 254 -26.50 -21.07 9.31
C ALA A 254 -26.66 -20.25 8.01
N GLN A 255 -26.91 -18.96 8.18
CA GLN A 255 -27.10 -18.00 7.10
C GLN A 255 -26.10 -16.86 7.25
N LEU A 256 -25.66 -16.30 6.13
CA LEU A 256 -25.00 -15.01 6.10
C LEU A 256 -26.00 -13.95 6.57
N THR A 257 -25.52 -12.98 7.34
CA THR A 257 -26.36 -11.85 7.68
C THR A 257 -26.46 -10.87 6.50
N ASN A 258 -27.58 -10.15 6.39
CA ASN A 258 -27.73 -9.10 5.39
C ASN A 258 -26.85 -7.90 5.80
N ILE A 259 -25.82 -7.61 5.00
CA ILE A 259 -24.89 -6.51 5.26
C ILE A 259 -25.19 -5.27 4.40
N ASP A 260 -26.25 -5.27 3.59
CA ASP A 260 -26.65 -4.12 2.78
C ASP A 260 -27.91 -3.42 3.31
N GLU A 261 -28.22 -3.63 4.59
CA GLU A 261 -29.38 -3.00 5.22
C GLU A 261 -29.15 -1.51 5.43
N PRO A 262 -30.19 -0.66 5.33
CA PRO A 262 -30.07 0.75 5.66
C PRO A 262 -29.69 0.95 7.14
N VAL A 263 -28.92 2.00 7.41
CA VAL A 263 -28.55 2.37 8.77
C VAL A 263 -29.77 2.92 9.51
N ASN A 264 -30.36 2.11 10.39
CA ASN A 264 -31.52 2.49 11.19
C ASN A 264 -31.15 2.96 12.62
N LYS A 265 -29.92 2.64 13.08
CA LYS A 265 -29.39 3.04 14.39
C LYS A 265 -27.89 3.31 14.29
N ILE A 266 -27.41 4.31 15.03
CA ILE A 266 -25.97 4.60 15.19
C ILE A 266 -25.55 4.07 16.56
N GLU A 267 -25.17 2.80 16.62
CA GLU A 267 -24.72 2.13 17.84
C GLU A 267 -23.66 1.07 17.49
N TRP A 268 -22.86 0.68 18.49
CA TRP A 268 -21.95 -0.45 18.38
C TRP A 268 -22.70 -1.79 18.49
N ARG A 269 -22.17 -2.84 17.87
CA ARG A 269 -22.63 -4.22 17.98
C ARG A 269 -22.25 -4.80 19.33
N ASP A 270 -23.11 -5.68 19.83
CA ASP A 270 -22.86 -6.48 21.03
C ASP A 270 -22.47 -7.89 20.56
N PRO A 271 -21.21 -8.33 20.70
CA PRO A 271 -20.80 -9.66 20.24
C PRO A 271 -21.65 -10.81 20.78
N ASN A 272 -22.25 -10.67 21.98
CA ASN A 272 -23.12 -11.71 22.54
C ASN A 272 -24.46 -11.86 21.78
N LYS A 273 -24.80 -10.89 20.93
CA LYS A 273 -26.05 -10.84 20.14
C LYS A 273 -25.80 -10.80 18.63
N ASP A 274 -24.71 -10.16 18.22
CA ASP A 274 -24.40 -9.82 16.84
C ASP A 274 -23.19 -10.60 16.29
N GLN A 275 -22.74 -11.69 16.95
CA GLN A 275 -21.58 -12.49 16.50
C GLN A 275 -21.71 -12.99 15.06
N ASN A 276 -22.92 -13.29 14.61
CA ASN A 276 -23.22 -13.67 13.23
C ASN A 276 -22.91 -12.56 12.21
N TYR A 277 -23.13 -11.28 12.55
CA TYR A 277 -22.71 -10.15 11.71
C TYR A 277 -21.19 -10.05 11.66
N ILE A 278 -20.53 -10.11 12.82
CA ILE A 278 -19.06 -10.03 12.91
C ILE A 278 -18.42 -11.15 12.10
N ASP A 279 -18.93 -12.37 12.22
CA ASP A 279 -18.47 -13.52 11.43
C ASP A 279 -18.78 -13.40 9.94
N THR A 280 -19.91 -12.79 9.57
CA THR A 280 -20.20 -12.48 8.16
C THR A 280 -19.15 -11.53 7.60
N TYR A 281 -18.75 -10.48 8.34
CA TYR A 281 -17.70 -9.57 7.90
C TYR A 281 -16.33 -10.23 7.83
N ARG A 282 -15.95 -11.03 8.84
CA ARG A 282 -14.69 -11.79 8.82
C ARG A 282 -14.61 -12.74 7.62
N PHE A 283 -15.66 -13.51 7.37
CA PHE A 283 -15.73 -14.34 6.16
C PHE A 283 -15.59 -13.48 4.89
N HIS A 284 -16.32 -12.37 4.82
CA HIS A 284 -16.31 -11.46 3.68
C HIS A 284 -14.92 -10.88 3.39
N THR A 285 -14.16 -10.52 4.42
CA THR A 285 -12.80 -9.97 4.27
C THR A 285 -11.77 -11.07 4.01
N GLU A 286 -11.89 -12.23 4.67
CA GLU A 286 -11.01 -13.37 4.46
C GLU A 286 -11.12 -13.99 3.07
N VAL A 287 -12.31 -14.02 2.47
CA VAL A 287 -12.50 -14.44 1.07
C VAL A 287 -11.62 -13.60 0.14
N MET A 288 -11.51 -12.29 0.40
CA MET A 288 -10.69 -11.39 -0.40
C MET A 288 -9.20 -11.72 -0.25
N VAL A 289 -8.72 -11.89 0.98
CA VAL A 289 -7.34 -12.28 1.29
C VAL A 289 -6.96 -13.60 0.64
N ASP A 290 -7.85 -14.60 0.70
CA ASP A 290 -7.60 -15.92 0.11
C ASP A 290 -7.49 -15.86 -1.41
N ASN A 291 -8.23 -14.96 -2.07
CA ASN A 291 -8.07 -14.71 -3.50
C ASN A 291 -6.74 -14.04 -3.82
N ILE A 292 -6.37 -12.99 -3.08
CA ILE A 292 -5.08 -12.30 -3.26
C ILE A 292 -3.92 -13.28 -3.11
N ALA A 293 -3.88 -14.03 -2.00
CA ALA A 293 -2.83 -15.01 -1.73
C ALA A 293 -2.75 -16.09 -2.82
N TYR A 294 -3.89 -16.58 -3.31
CA TYR A 294 -3.95 -17.56 -4.39
C TYR A 294 -3.34 -17.05 -5.69
N PHE A 295 -3.66 -15.83 -6.12
CA PHE A 295 -3.10 -15.26 -7.36
C PHE A 295 -1.63 -14.86 -7.22
N CYS A 296 -1.20 -14.37 -6.04
CA CYS A 296 0.22 -14.17 -5.75
C CYS A 296 1.03 -15.47 -5.87
N LYS A 297 0.52 -16.57 -5.29
CA LYS A 297 1.15 -17.89 -5.40
C LYS A 297 1.33 -18.33 -6.86
N ILE A 298 0.32 -18.12 -7.71
CA ILE A 298 0.42 -18.45 -9.15
C ILE A 298 1.55 -17.69 -9.83
N VAL A 299 1.72 -16.39 -9.52
CA VAL A 299 2.84 -15.59 -10.05
C VAL A 299 4.18 -16.16 -9.61
N LYS A 300 4.32 -16.50 -8.32
CA LYS A 300 5.55 -17.10 -7.78
C LYS A 300 5.86 -18.44 -8.43
N GLU A 301 4.88 -19.33 -8.58
CA GLU A 301 5.06 -20.63 -9.24
C GLU A 301 5.45 -20.47 -10.71
N LYS A 302 4.76 -19.63 -11.47
CA LYS A 302 5.03 -19.41 -12.91
C LYS A 302 6.39 -18.74 -13.16
N SER A 303 6.82 -17.86 -12.26
CA SER A 303 8.09 -17.15 -12.38
C SER A 303 9.28 -17.85 -11.72
N GLU A 304 9.07 -19.02 -11.10
CA GLU A 304 10.07 -19.69 -10.25
C GLU A 304 10.58 -18.76 -9.12
N GLY A 305 9.68 -17.97 -8.55
CA GLY A 305 9.96 -17.00 -7.50
C GLY A 305 10.72 -15.74 -7.95
N LYS A 306 10.92 -15.53 -9.26
CA LYS A 306 11.72 -14.40 -9.77
C LYS A 306 10.97 -13.07 -9.83
N LEU A 307 9.64 -13.10 -9.93
CA LEU A 307 8.83 -11.88 -9.98
C LEU A 307 8.36 -11.48 -8.59
N LEU A 308 8.32 -10.16 -8.35
CA LEU A 308 7.58 -9.62 -7.20
C LEU A 308 6.09 -9.86 -7.35
N THR A 309 5.43 -9.95 -6.21
CA THR A 309 3.97 -9.97 -6.07
C THR A 309 3.54 -8.89 -5.10
N GLY A 310 2.49 -8.18 -5.46
CA GLY A 310 1.86 -7.25 -4.53
C GLY A 310 0.38 -7.04 -4.80
N ALA A 311 -0.27 -6.37 -3.87
CA ALA A 311 -1.70 -6.07 -3.94
C ALA A 311 -2.04 -4.80 -3.17
N PHE A 312 -3.20 -4.23 -3.47
CA PHE A 312 -3.90 -3.29 -2.61
C PHE A 312 -4.72 -4.05 -1.57
N TYR A 313 -4.51 -3.78 -0.27
CA TYR A 313 -5.34 -4.37 0.77
C TYR A 313 -5.14 -3.69 2.14
N GLY A 314 -6.08 -3.93 3.07
CA GLY A 314 -5.83 -3.70 4.50
C GLY A 314 -6.12 -2.30 5.01
N TYR A 315 -7.01 -1.54 4.35
CA TYR A 315 -7.22 -0.10 4.56
C TYR A 315 -7.98 0.28 5.84
N HIS A 316 -7.83 -0.51 6.91
CA HIS A 316 -8.56 -0.39 8.18
C HIS A 316 -8.38 0.99 8.86
N TYR A 317 -7.31 1.72 8.56
CA TYR A 317 -7.05 3.03 9.17
C TYR A 317 -7.84 4.19 8.55
N PHE A 318 -8.46 3.96 7.38
CA PHE A 318 -9.21 4.98 6.64
C PHE A 318 -10.57 4.49 6.13
N VAL A 319 -10.64 3.28 5.59
CA VAL A 319 -11.89 2.69 5.11
C VAL A 319 -12.64 2.07 6.29
N SER A 320 -13.55 2.85 6.87
CA SER A 320 -14.31 2.45 8.04
C SER A 320 -15.59 1.64 7.73
N ASP A 321 -15.99 1.54 6.46
CA ASP A 321 -17.13 0.72 6.04
C ASP A 321 -16.71 -0.76 5.90
N PRO A 322 -17.16 -1.66 6.78
CA PRO A 322 -16.70 -3.06 6.79
C PRO A 322 -17.13 -3.85 5.54
N ARG A 323 -18.18 -3.39 4.84
CA ARG A 323 -18.70 -4.03 3.62
C ARG A 323 -17.69 -3.97 2.47
N ARG A 324 -16.72 -3.06 2.57
CA ARG A 324 -15.65 -2.89 1.58
C ARG A 324 -14.69 -4.07 1.52
N GLY A 325 -14.50 -4.83 2.60
CA GLY A 325 -13.75 -6.10 2.58
C GLY A 325 -12.28 -6.04 2.99
N HIS A 326 -11.83 -5.01 3.73
CA HIS A 326 -10.41 -4.73 4.01
C HIS A 326 -9.91 -5.04 5.44
N GLY A 327 -10.69 -5.74 6.27
CA GLY A 327 -10.38 -5.98 7.70
C GLY A 327 -9.70 -7.33 8.02
N SER A 328 -8.78 -7.80 7.18
CA SER A 328 -8.03 -9.05 7.43
C SER A 328 -6.56 -8.96 6.97
N LEU A 329 -5.96 -7.79 7.12
CA LEU A 329 -4.56 -7.52 6.80
C LEU A 329 -3.63 -8.48 7.53
N ALA A 330 -3.85 -8.77 8.81
CA ALA A 330 -2.97 -9.68 9.58
C ALA A 330 -2.82 -11.04 8.88
N LYS A 331 -3.94 -11.64 8.43
CA LYS A 331 -3.94 -12.90 7.68
C LYS A 331 -3.17 -12.80 6.36
N LEU A 332 -3.26 -11.67 5.67
CA LEU A 332 -2.55 -11.47 4.40
C LEU A 332 -1.05 -11.26 4.60
N LEU A 333 -0.63 -10.66 5.72
CA LEU A 333 0.79 -10.45 6.03
C LEU A 333 1.54 -11.77 6.25
N ASP A 334 0.85 -12.81 6.72
CA ASP A 334 1.40 -14.17 6.85
C ASP A 334 1.61 -14.88 5.50
N CYS A 335 1.12 -14.32 4.39
CA CYS A 335 1.26 -14.92 3.06
C CYS A 335 2.73 -14.90 2.61
N PRO A 336 3.39 -16.06 2.39
CA PRO A 336 4.79 -16.09 1.96
C PRO A 336 4.96 -15.65 0.51
N ASP A 337 3.91 -15.80 -0.30
CA ASP A 337 3.93 -15.51 -1.72
C ASP A 337 3.63 -14.04 -2.03
N LEU A 338 3.46 -13.17 -1.03
CA LEU A 338 3.25 -11.73 -1.15
C LEU A 338 4.53 -10.98 -0.72
N ASP A 339 5.06 -10.09 -1.56
CA ASP A 339 6.28 -9.32 -1.22
C ASP A 339 5.96 -7.90 -0.73
N TYR A 340 4.92 -7.27 -1.26
CA TYR A 340 4.57 -5.90 -0.94
C TYR A 340 3.07 -5.61 -0.95
N LEU A 341 2.69 -4.55 -0.26
CA LEU A 341 1.34 -3.98 -0.28
C LEU A 341 1.36 -2.51 -0.67
N SER A 342 0.21 -2.01 -1.09
CA SER A 342 0.02 -0.60 -1.42
C SER A 342 -1.32 -0.07 -0.94
N SER A 343 -1.40 1.25 -0.80
CA SER A 343 -2.63 2.03 -0.82
C SER A 343 -2.34 3.46 -1.28
N PRO A 344 -3.35 4.21 -1.73
CA PRO A 344 -3.28 5.67 -1.72
C PRO A 344 -3.01 6.19 -0.30
N ASN A 345 -2.48 7.40 -0.18
CA ASN A 345 -2.52 8.09 1.12
C ASN A 345 -3.97 8.53 1.44
N VAL A 346 -4.30 8.69 2.72
CA VAL A 346 -5.64 9.14 3.15
C VAL A 346 -6.13 10.37 2.39
N TYR A 347 -7.44 10.44 2.11
CA TYR A 347 -8.00 11.44 1.19
C TYR A 347 -8.32 12.80 1.81
N ASN A 348 -8.02 13.04 3.10
CA ASN A 348 -8.06 14.39 3.67
C ASN A 348 -6.82 15.20 3.24
N ARG A 349 -6.72 15.50 1.95
CA ARG A 349 -5.52 16.03 1.30
C ARG A 349 -5.40 17.56 1.34
N ALA A 350 -5.83 18.17 2.43
CA ALA A 350 -5.55 19.57 2.67
C ALA A 350 -4.03 19.77 2.88
N ILE A 351 -3.53 20.97 2.57
CA ILE A 351 -2.10 21.30 2.60
C ILE A 351 -1.53 21.01 4.01
N GLY A 352 -2.09 21.64 5.04
CA GLY A 352 -1.68 21.49 6.45
C GLY A 352 -2.10 20.20 7.15
N GLU A 353 -2.53 19.18 6.42
CA GLU A 353 -2.88 17.87 6.99
C GLU A 353 -1.81 16.83 6.62
N ASP A 354 -1.63 15.87 7.53
CA ASP A 354 -0.83 14.68 7.25
C ASP A 354 -1.58 13.70 6.35
N TRP A 355 -0.83 13.02 5.49
CA TRP A 355 -1.33 12.05 4.53
C TRP A 355 -0.73 10.66 4.80
N PRO A 356 -1.04 10.01 5.95
CA PRO A 356 -0.55 8.68 6.24
C PRO A 356 -1.03 7.63 5.23
N PRO A 357 -0.31 6.49 5.12
CA PRO A 357 -0.88 5.26 4.56
C PRO A 357 -2.21 4.89 5.22
N MET A 358 -3.08 4.18 4.50
CA MET A 358 -4.38 3.73 5.03
C MET A 358 -4.29 2.51 5.95
N VAL A 359 -3.08 2.13 6.38
CA VAL A 359 -2.80 0.89 7.11
C VAL A 359 -1.81 1.11 8.25
N ALA A 360 -1.80 0.19 9.20
CA ALA A 360 -0.71 0.01 10.17
C ALA A 360 0.60 -0.43 9.48
N VAL A 361 1.33 0.54 8.91
CA VAL A 361 2.52 0.30 8.09
C VAL A 361 3.63 -0.42 8.85
N ASN A 362 3.76 -0.21 10.17
CA ASN A 362 4.78 -0.90 10.94
C ASN A 362 4.50 -2.40 11.07
N SER A 363 3.23 -2.83 11.03
CA SER A 363 2.88 -4.25 10.93
C SER A 363 3.28 -4.83 9.57
N VAL A 364 3.06 -4.10 8.49
CA VAL A 364 3.52 -4.51 7.14
C VAL A 364 5.03 -4.76 7.15
N HIS A 365 5.80 -3.82 7.70
CA HIS A 365 7.25 -3.97 7.85
C HIS A 365 7.63 -5.14 8.77
N LYS A 366 7.01 -5.26 9.95
CA LYS A 366 7.31 -6.35 10.89
C LYS A 366 7.18 -7.74 10.25
N HIS A 367 6.27 -7.90 9.30
CA HIS A 367 6.05 -9.13 8.55
C HIS A 367 6.94 -9.26 7.30
N GLY A 368 7.98 -8.43 7.19
CA GLY A 368 8.98 -8.46 6.11
C GLY A 368 8.45 -7.96 4.78
N LYS A 369 7.28 -7.31 4.74
CA LYS A 369 6.65 -6.85 3.50
C LYS A 369 7.00 -5.41 3.22
N LEU A 370 7.30 -5.09 1.96
CA LEU A 370 7.50 -3.70 1.54
C LEU A 370 6.15 -2.97 1.47
N TRP A 371 6.13 -1.71 1.86
CA TRP A 371 5.00 -0.83 1.64
C TRP A 371 5.29 0.15 0.51
N LEU A 372 4.37 0.27 -0.45
CA LEU A 372 4.43 1.22 -1.56
C LEU A 372 3.25 2.17 -1.51
N ALA A 373 3.45 3.42 -1.11
CA ALA A 373 2.39 4.42 -1.15
C ALA A 373 2.06 4.83 -2.60
N GLU A 374 0.77 4.80 -2.96
CA GLU A 374 0.29 5.38 -4.21
C GLU A 374 0.15 6.91 -4.04
N ASN A 375 1.10 7.66 -4.58
CA ASN A 375 1.18 9.11 -4.45
C ASN A 375 0.51 9.80 -5.65
N ASP A 376 -0.82 9.74 -5.73
CA ASP A 376 -1.64 10.53 -6.68
C ASP A 376 -1.78 11.99 -6.24
N THR A 377 -0.64 12.67 -6.13
CA THR A 377 -0.57 14.08 -5.73
C THR A 377 -1.01 14.95 -6.88
N ARG A 378 -2.14 15.64 -6.71
CA ARG A 378 -2.59 16.64 -7.68
C ARG A 378 -1.71 17.88 -7.51
N THR A 379 -1.34 18.50 -8.63
CA THR A 379 -0.46 19.66 -8.74
C THR A 379 -1.19 20.80 -9.45
N SER A 380 -0.56 21.97 -9.49
CA SER A 380 -1.08 23.15 -10.21
C SER A 380 -1.24 22.96 -11.71
N ILE A 381 -0.63 21.91 -12.27
CA ILE A 381 -0.73 21.55 -13.69
C ILE A 381 -1.54 20.27 -13.92
N THR A 382 -2.19 19.72 -12.88
CA THR A 382 -3.05 18.55 -13.01
C THR A 382 -4.14 18.78 -14.05
N THR A 383 -4.13 17.96 -15.10
CA THR A 383 -5.21 17.88 -16.10
C THR A 383 -6.35 16.99 -15.60
N LEU A 384 -7.57 17.19 -16.10
CA LEU A 384 -8.71 16.34 -15.78
C LEU A 384 -8.82 15.17 -16.75
N LEU A 385 -9.47 14.08 -16.32
CA LEU A 385 -9.62 12.88 -17.15
C LEU A 385 -10.37 13.16 -18.45
N LYS A 386 -11.39 14.02 -18.40
CA LYS A 386 -12.19 14.43 -19.57
C LYS A 386 -11.38 15.17 -20.63
N ASP A 387 -10.28 15.81 -20.24
CA ASP A 387 -9.40 16.55 -21.14
C ASP A 387 -8.33 15.63 -21.76
N ARG A 388 -8.08 14.47 -21.14
CA ARG A 388 -7.07 13.48 -21.55
C ARG A 388 -7.62 12.28 -22.29
N SER A 389 -8.93 12.03 -22.21
CA SER A 389 -9.56 10.86 -22.82
C SER A 389 -10.98 11.13 -23.31
N GLN A 390 -11.35 10.53 -24.44
CA GLN A 390 -12.72 10.51 -24.94
C GLN A 390 -13.38 9.17 -24.57
N GLY A 391 -14.56 9.21 -23.96
CA GLY A 391 -15.37 8.03 -23.68
C GLY A 391 -15.03 7.25 -22.40
N ILE A 392 -13.95 7.61 -21.68
CA ILE A 392 -13.60 6.99 -20.39
C ILE A 392 -14.27 7.74 -19.23
N ALA A 393 -14.19 9.08 -19.23
CA ALA A 393 -14.77 9.93 -18.20
C ALA A 393 -16.31 10.01 -18.32
N PRO A 394 -17.07 9.58 -17.31
CA PRO A 394 -18.51 9.81 -17.26
C PRO A 394 -18.79 11.31 -17.06
N PRO A 395 -19.86 11.87 -17.67
CA PRO A 395 -20.23 13.27 -17.48
C PRO A 395 -20.40 13.65 -16.00
N GLY A 396 -19.81 14.76 -15.57
CA GLY A 396 -19.92 15.27 -14.20
C GLY A 396 -19.05 14.55 -13.16
N GLN A 397 -18.26 13.55 -13.57
CA GLN A 397 -17.34 12.81 -12.69
C GLN A 397 -15.90 13.29 -12.88
N TYR A 398 -15.07 13.18 -11.83
CA TYR A 398 -13.62 13.46 -11.87
C TYR A 398 -13.23 14.91 -12.24
N GLU A 399 -14.06 15.90 -11.91
CA GLU A 399 -13.85 17.30 -12.33
C GLU A 399 -13.96 18.34 -11.20
N SER A 400 -14.08 17.91 -9.94
CA SER A 400 -14.22 18.82 -8.79
C SER A 400 -13.61 18.25 -7.49
N GLY A 401 -13.49 19.10 -6.47
CA GLY A 401 -13.03 18.69 -5.14
C GLY A 401 -11.60 18.14 -5.17
N VAL A 402 -11.41 16.92 -4.68
CA VAL A 402 -10.10 16.23 -4.58
C VAL A 402 -9.41 16.00 -5.94
N TRP A 403 -10.14 16.14 -7.04
CA TRP A 403 -9.61 16.01 -8.40
C TRP A 403 -8.90 17.27 -8.89
N LEU A 404 -9.03 18.38 -8.16
CA LEU A 404 -8.31 19.62 -8.43
C LEU A 404 -7.02 19.67 -7.61
N GLY A 405 -5.92 20.08 -8.23
CA GLY A 405 -4.69 20.39 -7.54
C GLY A 405 -4.70 21.75 -6.86
N PRO A 406 -3.67 22.07 -6.06
CA PRO A 406 -3.47 23.43 -5.58
C PRO A 406 -3.30 24.39 -6.76
N LYS A 407 -3.72 25.65 -6.61
CA LYS A 407 -3.49 26.66 -7.66
C LYS A 407 -2.04 27.12 -7.76
N ASP A 408 -1.31 26.99 -6.66
CA ASP A 408 0.03 27.54 -6.49
C ASP A 408 1.09 26.47 -6.87
N HIS A 409 2.07 26.86 -7.70
CA HIS A 409 3.17 25.98 -8.11
C HIS A 409 4.03 25.56 -6.91
N ASP A 410 4.47 26.51 -6.09
CA ASP A 410 5.26 26.24 -4.87
C ASP A 410 4.57 25.25 -3.91
N ALA A 411 3.24 25.33 -3.80
CA ALA A 411 2.46 24.39 -2.99
C ALA A 411 2.50 22.98 -3.60
N SER A 412 2.54 22.85 -4.93
CA SER A 412 2.68 21.56 -5.62
C SER A 412 4.05 20.94 -5.31
N VAL A 413 5.13 21.70 -5.48
CA VAL A 413 6.51 21.28 -5.16
C VAL A 413 6.60 20.87 -3.69
N SER A 414 6.03 21.67 -2.79
CA SER A 414 6.03 21.39 -1.35
C SER A 414 5.26 20.13 -0.97
N LEU A 415 4.12 19.84 -1.63
CA LEU A 415 3.37 18.61 -1.40
C LEU A 415 4.11 17.36 -1.89
N LEU A 416 4.84 17.46 -3.02
CA LEU A 416 5.72 16.38 -3.47
C LEU A 416 6.85 16.14 -2.46
N TRP A 417 7.49 17.20 -1.97
CA TRP A 417 8.49 17.09 -0.90
C TRP A 417 7.91 16.50 0.39
N LYS A 418 6.65 16.79 0.72
CA LYS A 418 5.98 16.21 1.89
C LYS A 418 5.87 14.69 1.77
N ASN A 419 5.48 14.18 0.59
CA ASN A 419 5.41 12.74 0.35
C ASN A 419 6.80 12.09 0.33
N ALA A 420 7.78 12.71 -0.34
CA ALA A 420 9.17 12.27 -0.35
C ALA A 420 9.74 12.15 1.07
N ALA A 421 9.58 13.20 1.87
CA ALA A 421 10.06 13.24 3.25
C ALA A 421 9.41 12.16 4.12
N ARG A 422 8.11 11.90 3.94
CA ARG A 422 7.41 10.86 4.69
C ARG A 422 7.93 9.46 4.31
N MET A 423 8.06 9.16 3.01
CA MET A 423 8.63 7.90 2.52
C MET A 423 10.04 7.66 3.07
N LEU A 424 10.91 8.67 3.00
CA LEU A 424 12.29 8.61 3.49
C LEU A 424 12.37 8.43 5.02
N ALA A 425 11.59 9.18 5.79
CA ALA A 425 11.64 9.13 7.25
C ALA A 425 11.05 7.83 7.84
N TYR A 426 10.00 7.30 7.22
CA TYR A 426 9.31 6.09 7.68
C TYR A 426 9.85 4.81 7.02
N GLY A 427 10.68 4.93 5.99
CA GLY A 427 11.39 3.81 5.38
C GLY A 427 10.53 2.90 4.54
N TYR A 428 9.63 3.49 3.77
CA TYR A 428 8.80 2.78 2.80
C TYR A 428 8.92 3.43 1.42
N GLY A 429 8.50 2.70 0.39
CA GLY A 429 8.52 3.17 -0.99
C GLY A 429 7.19 3.76 -1.46
N GLY A 430 7.07 3.96 -2.75
CA GLY A 430 5.82 4.40 -3.34
C GLY A 430 5.93 4.66 -4.81
N TRP A 431 4.80 4.81 -5.49
CA TRP A 431 4.81 5.25 -6.87
C TRP A 431 4.23 6.64 -7.01
N TRP A 432 4.94 7.47 -7.77
CA TRP A 432 4.47 8.77 -8.22
C TRP A 432 3.37 8.52 -9.22
N PHE A 433 2.11 8.68 -8.77
CA PHE A 433 0.96 8.35 -9.59
C PHE A 433 0.49 9.57 -10.37
N ASP A 434 1.04 9.70 -11.56
CA ASP A 434 0.66 10.69 -12.55
C ASP A 434 -0.59 10.20 -13.30
N MET A 435 -1.74 10.28 -12.63
CA MET A 435 -2.90 9.46 -12.96
C MET A 435 -3.29 9.52 -14.44
N TRP A 436 -3.26 10.70 -15.07
CA TRP A 436 -3.63 10.90 -16.48
C TRP A 436 -2.47 11.37 -17.39
N GLY A 437 -1.25 11.43 -16.87
CA GLY A 437 -0.05 11.90 -17.56
C GLY A 437 0.14 13.43 -17.48
N GLY A 438 1.37 13.85 -17.19
CA GLY A 438 1.82 15.24 -17.20
C GLY A 438 1.65 15.99 -15.87
N TRP A 439 1.17 15.35 -14.80
CA TRP A 439 0.97 16.04 -13.50
C TRP A 439 2.27 16.50 -12.85
N PHE A 440 3.40 15.90 -13.22
CA PHE A 440 4.72 16.24 -12.70
C PHE A 440 5.66 16.84 -13.75
N SER A 441 5.17 17.12 -14.96
CA SER A 441 5.96 17.64 -16.10
C SER A 441 6.30 19.12 -15.90
N ASP A 442 7.13 19.37 -14.89
CA ASP A 442 7.67 20.67 -14.51
C ASP A 442 9.07 20.46 -13.93
N PRO A 443 10.10 21.25 -14.30
CA PRO A 443 11.46 21.00 -13.87
C PRO A 443 11.67 20.95 -12.35
N GLU A 444 10.97 21.77 -11.57
CA GLU A 444 11.10 21.78 -10.11
C GLU A 444 10.39 20.59 -9.48
N MET A 445 9.23 20.18 -10.02
CA MET A 445 8.54 18.97 -9.58
C MET A 445 9.34 17.70 -9.91
N LEU A 446 9.90 17.59 -11.12
CA LEU A 446 10.78 16.49 -11.53
C LEU A 446 12.04 16.42 -10.67
N GLN A 447 12.60 17.57 -10.26
CA GLN A 447 13.72 17.60 -9.33
C GLN A 447 13.38 16.95 -7.99
N VAL A 448 12.14 17.07 -7.49
CA VAL A 448 11.72 16.36 -6.26
C VAL A 448 11.84 14.84 -6.44
N LEU A 449 11.39 14.32 -7.58
CA LEU A 449 11.45 12.89 -7.91
C LEU A 449 12.91 12.42 -8.02
N GLU A 450 13.74 13.17 -8.76
CA GLU A 450 15.19 12.92 -8.90
C GLU A 450 15.89 12.88 -7.54
N LYS A 451 15.66 13.89 -6.71
CA LYS A 451 16.30 13.97 -5.39
C LYS A 451 15.78 12.94 -4.42
N THR A 452 14.52 12.52 -4.51
CA THR A 452 14.02 11.42 -3.68
C THR A 452 14.78 10.12 -3.96
N GLN A 453 15.01 9.82 -5.24
CA GLN A 453 15.84 8.67 -5.67
C GLN A 453 17.28 8.79 -5.17
N GLN A 454 17.91 9.92 -5.47
CA GLN A 454 19.28 10.20 -5.07
C GLN A 454 19.45 10.08 -3.54
N PHE A 455 18.53 10.65 -2.77
CA PHE A 455 18.58 10.64 -1.30
C PHE A 455 18.48 9.24 -0.73
N HIS A 456 17.66 8.37 -1.31
CA HIS A 456 17.58 6.98 -0.88
C HIS A 456 18.88 6.21 -1.17
N GLN A 457 19.53 6.47 -2.30
CA GLN A 457 20.79 5.85 -2.68
C GLN A 457 21.98 6.35 -1.85
N ASP A 458 22.12 7.68 -1.75
CA ASP A 458 23.25 8.35 -1.07
C ASP A 458 23.18 8.21 0.45
N TYR A 459 21.98 8.04 0.99
CA TYR A 459 21.74 7.88 2.43
C TYR A 459 21.00 6.57 2.72
N PRO A 460 21.73 5.44 2.75
CA PRO A 460 21.15 4.16 3.13
C PRO A 460 20.37 4.26 4.43
N SER A 461 19.29 3.50 4.50
CA SER A 461 18.36 3.50 5.62
C SER A 461 19.04 3.03 6.92
N GLU A 462 19.59 3.96 7.70
CA GLU A 462 19.97 3.73 9.09
C GLU A 462 18.84 4.20 9.98
N ASN A 463 18.40 3.39 10.95
CA ASN A 463 17.39 3.79 11.93
C ASN A 463 18.04 3.97 13.32
N PRO A 464 18.69 5.12 13.58
CA PRO A 464 19.42 5.32 14.83
C PRO A 464 18.47 5.31 16.02
N GLU A 465 18.88 4.64 17.10
CA GLU A 465 18.09 4.54 18.35
C GLU A 465 17.58 5.90 18.84
N LYS A 466 18.41 6.94 18.72
CA LYS A 466 18.07 8.31 19.16
C LYS A 466 16.91 8.95 18.39
N MET A 467 16.54 8.44 17.21
CA MET A 467 15.45 9.00 16.38
C MET A 467 14.22 8.10 16.33
N LYS A 468 14.22 6.97 17.03
CA LYS A 468 13.05 6.09 17.03
C LYS A 468 11.86 6.77 17.74
N PRO A 469 10.63 6.49 17.30
CA PRO A 469 9.44 7.04 17.94
C PRO A 469 9.29 6.61 19.41
N SER A 470 8.87 7.53 20.27
CA SER A 470 8.51 7.24 21.67
C SER A 470 7.02 6.98 21.87
N VAL A 471 6.23 7.02 20.81
CA VAL A 471 4.77 6.82 20.82
C VAL A 471 4.42 5.58 20.01
N LEU A 472 3.71 4.64 20.63
CA LEU A 472 3.16 3.46 19.98
C LEU A 472 1.65 3.60 19.87
N VAL A 473 1.10 3.43 18.68
CA VAL A 473 -0.34 3.35 18.44
C VAL A 473 -0.69 1.94 17.98
N ILE A 474 -1.69 1.35 18.63
CA ILE A 474 -2.24 0.04 18.31
C ILE A 474 -3.68 0.20 17.85
N VAL A 475 -4.01 -0.35 16.69
CA VAL A 475 -5.36 -0.33 16.12
C VAL A 475 -5.87 -1.74 15.87
N ASP A 476 -7.18 -1.93 16.00
CA ASP A 476 -7.85 -3.18 15.65
C ASP A 476 -8.41 -3.07 14.22
N GLU A 477 -7.96 -3.95 13.32
CA GLU A 477 -8.46 -3.98 11.94
C GLU A 477 -9.94 -4.37 11.85
N GLU A 478 -10.47 -5.03 12.89
CA GLU A 478 -11.86 -5.44 12.97
C GLU A 478 -12.77 -4.38 13.61
N LEU A 479 -12.27 -3.21 14.03
CA LEU A 479 -13.07 -2.16 14.68
C LEU A 479 -14.36 -1.84 13.89
N SER A 480 -14.26 -1.76 12.57
CA SER A 480 -15.40 -1.48 11.68
C SER A 480 -16.49 -2.56 11.72
N PHE A 481 -16.15 -3.81 12.06
CA PHE A 481 -17.11 -4.92 12.10
C PHE A 481 -18.13 -4.72 13.22
N TRP A 482 -17.76 -3.97 14.25
CA TRP A 482 -18.59 -3.65 15.40
C TRP A 482 -19.50 -2.45 15.13
N ASP A 483 -19.35 -1.74 14.02
CA ASP A 483 -20.09 -0.51 13.76
C ASP A 483 -21.37 -0.77 12.94
N LYS A 484 -22.56 -0.63 13.57
CA LYS A 484 -23.84 -0.78 12.85
C LYS A 484 -24.11 0.35 11.86
N SER A 485 -23.37 1.45 11.95
CA SER A 485 -23.50 2.61 11.08
C SER A 485 -22.60 2.59 9.84
N TYR A 486 -21.91 1.46 9.61
CA TYR A 486 -20.95 1.27 8.52
C TYR A 486 -19.83 2.31 8.51
N GLY A 487 -19.23 2.52 9.67
CA GLY A 487 -18.00 3.28 9.82
C GLY A 487 -18.15 4.69 10.41
N ARG A 488 -19.38 5.18 10.67
CA ARG A 488 -19.55 6.53 11.27
C ARG A 488 -19.03 6.58 12.71
N LEU A 489 -19.15 5.50 13.49
CA LEU A 489 -18.63 5.41 14.85
C LEU A 489 -17.14 5.09 14.84
N ALA A 490 -16.70 4.14 14.01
CA ALA A 490 -15.28 3.83 13.85
C ALA A 490 -14.46 5.06 13.45
N GLU A 491 -14.98 5.90 12.54
CA GLU A 491 -14.33 7.15 12.16
C GLU A 491 -14.22 8.16 13.31
N GLN A 492 -15.12 8.12 14.31
CA GLN A 492 -14.96 9.00 15.49
C GLN A 492 -13.66 8.71 16.24
N ILE A 493 -13.23 7.45 16.27
CA ILE A 493 -11.98 7.04 16.92
C ILE A 493 -10.80 7.17 15.95
N LEU A 494 -10.93 6.65 14.72
CA LEU A 494 -9.82 6.64 13.75
C LEU A 494 -9.44 8.04 13.25
N SER A 495 -10.33 9.03 13.34
CA SER A 495 -10.03 10.43 13.00
C SER A 495 -8.89 11.05 13.82
N ASN A 496 -8.49 10.42 14.94
CA ASN A 496 -7.30 10.82 15.70
C ASN A 496 -5.97 10.68 14.93
N ARG A 497 -5.99 10.05 13.74
CA ARG A 497 -4.88 10.04 12.78
C ARG A 497 -4.39 11.43 12.35
N TYR A 498 -5.28 12.41 12.35
CA TYR A 498 -4.93 13.79 11.98
C TYR A 498 -4.27 14.57 13.14
N PRO A 499 -4.86 14.66 14.35
CA PRO A 499 -4.25 15.40 15.45
C PRO A 499 -2.93 14.81 15.93
N ILE A 500 -2.75 13.48 15.89
CA ILE A 500 -1.48 12.86 16.33
C ILE A 500 -0.28 13.32 15.49
N ALA A 501 -0.46 13.55 14.19
CA ALA A 501 0.60 14.01 13.29
C ALA A 501 1.02 15.48 13.54
N LYS A 502 0.23 16.22 14.33
CA LYS A 502 0.46 17.62 14.70
C LYS A 502 1.02 17.79 16.12
N THR A 503 1.50 16.70 16.73
CA THR A 503 2.05 16.69 18.10
C THR A 503 3.55 17.04 18.15
N GLY A 504 4.19 17.28 17.01
CA GLY A 504 5.64 17.52 16.94
C GLY A 504 6.49 16.28 17.27
N SER A 505 5.89 15.09 17.32
CA SER A 505 6.54 13.82 17.64
C SER A 505 6.21 12.76 16.60
N SER A 506 7.14 11.85 16.31
CA SER A 506 6.85 10.67 15.49
C SER A 506 6.14 9.57 16.30
N TYR A 507 5.45 8.68 15.60
CA TYR A 507 4.76 7.53 16.19
C TYR A 507 4.91 6.30 15.30
N ASP A 508 4.87 5.12 15.91
CA ASP A 508 4.68 3.84 15.22
C ASP A 508 3.21 3.42 15.28
N LEU A 509 2.71 2.76 14.23
CA LEU A 509 1.34 2.26 14.11
C LEU A 509 1.34 0.76 13.78
N TYR A 510 0.83 -0.06 14.70
CA TYR A 510 0.72 -1.51 14.56
C TYR A 510 -0.72 -2.01 14.70
N LEU A 511 -0.99 -3.16 14.11
CA LEU A 511 -2.18 -3.96 14.35
C LEU A 511 -2.19 -4.55 15.77
N ARG A 512 -3.39 -4.70 16.32
CA ARG A 512 -3.66 -5.41 17.57
C ARG A 512 -3.10 -6.84 17.59
N THR A 513 -3.11 -7.53 16.46
CA THR A 513 -2.61 -8.91 16.33
C THR A 513 -1.11 -9.01 16.60
N ASP A 514 -0.33 -7.97 16.31
CA ASP A 514 1.11 -7.93 16.56
C ASP A 514 1.46 -7.53 18.00
N LEU A 515 0.47 -7.14 18.82
CA LEU A 515 0.68 -6.49 20.10
C LEU A 515 1.64 -7.25 21.02
N GLN A 516 1.61 -8.58 20.99
CA GLN A 516 2.46 -9.41 21.86
C GLN A 516 3.91 -9.53 21.39
N GLU A 517 4.18 -9.25 20.13
CA GLU A 517 5.50 -9.42 19.51
C GLU A 517 6.28 -8.11 19.37
N ILE A 518 5.65 -6.97 19.69
CA ILE A 518 6.27 -5.66 19.63
C ILE A 518 7.14 -5.43 20.88
N SER A 519 8.40 -5.06 20.67
CA SER A 519 9.26 -4.54 21.73
C SER A 519 8.72 -3.19 22.20
N ASP A 520 8.41 -3.08 23.49
CA ASP A 520 7.82 -1.88 24.07
C ASP A 520 8.84 -0.91 24.69
N SER A 521 10.12 -1.30 24.74
CA SER A 521 11.17 -0.64 25.54
C SER A 521 11.33 0.86 25.25
N GLN A 522 11.29 1.25 23.98
CA GLN A 522 11.49 2.64 23.53
C GLN A 522 10.31 3.57 23.80
N TYR A 523 9.10 3.02 24.00
CA TYR A 523 7.90 3.85 24.07
C TYR A 523 7.67 4.43 25.47
N GLN A 524 7.31 5.70 25.52
CA GLN A 524 6.86 6.38 26.73
C GLN A 524 5.33 6.48 26.78
N VAL A 525 4.69 6.54 25.60
CA VAL A 525 3.23 6.52 25.44
C VAL A 525 2.81 5.33 24.58
N ILE A 526 1.77 4.62 25.01
CA ILE A 526 1.12 3.56 24.25
C ILE A 526 -0.37 3.88 24.14
N TRP A 527 -0.89 3.95 22.93
CA TRP A 527 -2.30 4.22 22.66
C TRP A 527 -2.97 3.00 22.03
N LEU A 528 -3.80 2.32 22.82
CA LEU A 528 -4.74 1.30 22.36
C LEU A 528 -5.97 2.01 21.78
N MET A 529 -5.92 2.33 20.48
CA MET A 529 -6.88 3.18 19.80
C MET A 529 -7.96 2.34 19.10
N GLY A 530 -9.15 2.29 19.71
CA GLY A 530 -10.29 1.56 19.14
C GLY A 530 -10.34 0.09 19.52
N LEU A 531 -9.62 -0.34 20.55
CA LEU A 531 -9.81 -1.66 21.14
C LEU A 531 -11.08 -1.61 21.99
N LEU A 532 -12.24 -1.99 21.43
CA LEU A 532 -13.53 -1.84 22.12
C LEU A 532 -13.62 -2.69 23.40
N GLN A 533 -12.94 -3.84 23.40
CA GLN A 533 -12.82 -4.73 24.55
C GLN A 533 -11.37 -5.19 24.68
N LEU A 534 -10.89 -5.26 25.92
CA LEU A 534 -9.58 -5.83 26.23
C LEU A 534 -9.73 -7.28 26.67
N THR A 535 -8.75 -8.09 26.29
CA THR A 535 -8.50 -9.41 26.87
C THR A 535 -7.87 -9.27 28.27
N ASP A 536 -7.88 -10.36 29.04
CA ASP A 536 -7.21 -10.40 30.36
C ASP A 536 -5.69 -10.17 30.23
N GLU A 537 -5.10 -10.65 29.13
CA GLU A 537 -3.69 -10.45 28.83
C GLU A 537 -3.39 -8.97 28.52
N GLU A 538 -4.19 -8.33 27.66
CA GLU A 538 -4.05 -6.90 27.37
C GLU A 538 -4.25 -6.04 28.62
N THR A 539 -5.24 -6.37 29.45
CA THR A 539 -5.47 -5.70 30.74
C THR A 539 -4.24 -5.85 31.66
N SER A 540 -3.65 -7.03 31.72
CA SER A 540 -2.40 -7.26 32.47
C SER A 540 -1.23 -6.49 31.89
N LYS A 541 -1.18 -6.36 30.56
CA LYS A 541 -0.12 -5.62 29.85
C LYS A 541 -0.16 -4.12 30.16
N ILE A 542 -1.35 -3.52 30.23
CA ILE A 542 -1.52 -2.12 30.67
C ILE A 542 -0.90 -1.90 32.05
N LYS A 543 -1.21 -2.77 33.02
CA LYS A 543 -0.65 -2.68 34.38
C LYS A 543 0.87 -2.81 34.38
N LYS A 544 1.41 -3.73 33.57
CA LYS A 544 2.87 -3.89 33.40
C LYS A 544 3.51 -2.63 32.84
N TRP A 545 2.91 -2.02 31.81
CA TRP A 545 3.41 -0.78 31.22
C TRP A 545 3.40 0.39 32.18
N GLN A 546 2.34 0.56 32.98
CA GLN A 546 2.32 1.57 34.04
C GLN A 546 3.44 1.35 35.07
N ALA A 547 3.66 0.10 35.50
CA ALA A 547 4.74 -0.24 36.42
C ALA A 547 6.14 0.01 35.83
N MET A 548 6.27 0.00 34.51
CA MET A 548 7.48 0.37 33.77
C MET A 548 7.62 1.87 33.51
N GLY A 549 6.73 2.71 34.04
CA GLY A 549 6.80 4.16 33.85
C GLY A 549 6.19 4.66 32.54
N LYS A 550 5.36 3.87 31.86
CA LYS A 550 4.72 4.25 30.59
C LYS A 550 3.29 4.74 30.80
N THR A 551 2.90 5.77 30.05
CA THR A 551 1.52 6.25 30.00
C THR A 551 0.74 5.45 28.95
N VAL A 552 -0.44 4.93 29.32
CA VAL A 552 -1.29 4.16 28.39
C VAL A 552 -2.65 4.83 28.20
N LEU A 553 -3.00 5.14 26.95
CA LEU A 553 -4.32 5.58 26.55
C LEU A 553 -5.09 4.37 26.02
N TRP A 554 -6.28 4.11 26.55
CA TRP A 554 -7.20 3.11 26.01
C TRP A 554 -8.50 3.78 25.58
N THR A 555 -8.70 3.91 24.27
CA THR A 555 -9.93 4.48 23.68
C THR A 555 -10.83 3.34 23.19
N ASN A 556 -12.03 3.24 23.75
CA ASN A 556 -13.06 2.28 23.38
C ASN A 556 -14.34 2.98 22.89
N ASP A 557 -15.48 2.30 22.89
CA ASP A 557 -16.78 2.82 22.49
C ASP A 557 -17.37 3.88 23.41
N LYS A 558 -16.90 3.96 24.67
CA LYS A 558 -17.48 4.79 25.73
C LYS A 558 -16.66 6.02 26.08
N GLY A 559 -15.38 6.05 25.72
CA GLY A 559 -14.46 7.12 26.09
C GLY A 559 -13.01 6.68 26.06
N THR A 560 -12.15 7.45 26.72
CA THR A 560 -10.73 7.12 26.86
C THR A 560 -10.35 6.97 28.33
N THR A 561 -9.69 5.87 28.68
CA THR A 561 -9.05 5.69 29.98
C THR A 561 -7.58 6.09 29.89
N LEU A 562 -7.15 7.03 30.73
CA LEU A 562 -5.75 7.43 30.91
C LEU A 562 -5.15 6.64 32.07
N ASN A 563 -4.07 5.92 31.80
CA ASN A 563 -3.35 5.10 32.77
C ASN A 563 -1.94 5.69 32.93
N HIS A 564 -1.77 6.63 33.87
CA HIS A 564 -0.48 7.22 34.17
C HIS A 564 0.36 6.31 35.10
N PRO A 565 1.70 6.40 35.06
CA PRO A 565 2.56 5.67 35.98
C PRO A 565 2.29 6.02 37.44
N GLY A 566 2.03 5.02 38.28
CA GLY A 566 1.85 5.20 39.73
C GLY A 566 0.51 5.84 40.14
N GLU A 567 -0.40 6.08 39.19
CA GLU A 567 -1.71 6.68 39.45
C GLU A 567 -2.85 5.69 39.17
N GLU A 568 -4.01 5.95 39.78
CA GLU A 568 -5.24 5.24 39.43
C GLU A 568 -5.71 5.64 38.03
N ALA A 569 -6.30 4.68 37.31
CA ALA A 569 -6.80 4.90 35.96
C ALA A 569 -7.91 5.95 35.94
N LYS A 570 -7.77 6.99 35.11
CA LYS A 570 -8.75 8.07 34.94
C LYS A 570 -9.57 7.85 33.68
N PHE A 571 -10.85 7.52 33.85
CA PHE A 571 -11.79 7.40 32.73
C PHE A 571 -12.36 8.76 32.32
N LEU A 572 -12.26 9.09 31.04
CA LEU A 572 -12.84 10.28 30.41
C LEU A 572 -14.03 9.84 29.55
N PRO A 573 -15.27 9.97 30.04
CA PRO A 573 -16.46 9.55 29.30
C PRO A 573 -16.61 10.36 28.01
N GLU A 574 -17.02 9.69 26.94
CA GLU A 574 -17.27 10.25 25.60
C GLU A 574 -16.05 10.92 24.93
N LYS A 575 -14.87 10.86 25.58
CA LYS A 575 -13.61 11.35 25.02
C LYS A 575 -13.07 10.37 23.99
N LEU A 576 -13.60 10.45 22.77
CA LEU A 576 -13.17 9.62 21.63
C LEU A 576 -12.20 10.37 20.69
N LYS A 577 -12.30 11.70 20.66
CA LYS A 577 -11.52 12.58 19.79
C LYS A 577 -10.64 13.51 20.61
N TRP A 578 -9.44 13.71 20.10
CA TRP A 578 -8.42 14.57 20.67
C TRP A 578 -8.08 15.69 19.71
N ASN A 579 -7.68 16.84 20.24
CA ASN A 579 -7.02 17.87 19.47
C ASN A 579 -5.49 17.80 19.69
N PRO A 580 -4.68 18.45 18.84
CA PRO A 580 -3.22 18.36 18.96
C PRO A 580 -2.69 18.88 20.30
N SER A 581 -3.26 19.96 20.85
CA SER A 581 -2.83 20.53 22.13
C SER A 581 -3.03 19.58 23.32
N GLU A 582 -4.13 18.85 23.38
CA GLU A 582 -4.39 17.86 24.43
C GLU A 582 -3.42 16.67 24.34
N LEU A 583 -3.13 16.19 23.13
CA LEU A 583 -2.14 15.12 22.94
C LEU A 583 -0.73 15.62 23.31
N LYS A 584 -0.36 16.85 22.94
CA LYS A 584 0.91 17.46 23.33
C LYS A 584 1.09 17.55 24.84
N GLU A 585 0.03 17.87 25.58
CA GLU A 585 0.08 17.89 27.05
C GLU A 585 0.39 16.49 27.60
N ILE A 586 -0.36 15.48 27.16
CA ILE A 586 -0.12 14.08 27.58
C ILE A 586 1.29 13.62 27.20
N TRP A 587 1.80 14.04 26.05
CA TRP A 587 3.13 13.67 25.56
C TRP A 587 4.20 14.30 26.46
N SER A 588 4.03 15.58 26.79
CA SER A 588 4.93 16.30 27.70
C SER A 588 4.96 15.65 29.08
N ASP A 589 3.80 15.30 29.64
CA ASP A 589 3.69 14.66 30.95
C ASP A 589 4.34 13.27 30.98
N ALA A 590 4.27 12.54 29.87
CA ALA A 590 4.93 11.25 29.69
C ALA A 590 6.43 11.35 29.33
N GLY A 591 6.96 12.56 29.12
CA GLY A 591 8.34 12.80 28.72
C GLY A 591 8.65 12.51 27.25
N VAL A 592 7.63 12.42 26.39
CA VAL A 592 7.79 12.32 24.93
C VAL A 592 8.38 13.62 24.39
N HIS A 593 9.49 13.49 23.67
CA HIS A 593 10.16 14.63 23.06
C HIS A 593 9.37 15.20 21.88
N GLN A 594 9.06 16.49 21.95
CA GLN A 594 8.43 17.25 20.86
C GLN A 594 9.49 18.06 20.12
N TYR A 595 9.71 17.73 18.85
CA TYR A 595 10.67 18.41 17.97
C TYR A 595 10.26 19.85 17.68
N ILE A 596 8.96 20.14 17.67
CA ILE A 596 8.39 21.46 17.38
C ILE A 596 7.15 21.70 18.24
N THR A 597 6.92 22.96 18.64
CA THR A 597 5.78 23.35 19.49
C THR A 597 4.54 23.76 18.70
N THR A 598 4.69 24.23 17.45
CA THR A 598 3.57 24.54 16.55
C THR A 598 2.87 23.27 16.07
N GLU A 599 1.67 23.40 15.49
CA GLU A 599 0.88 22.29 14.93
C GLU A 599 1.23 21.99 13.47
N ASP A 600 2.48 22.24 13.09
CA ASP A 600 3.00 21.85 11.78
C ASP A 600 3.23 20.33 11.73
N ILE A 601 3.16 19.76 10.52
CA ILE A 601 3.42 18.33 10.35
C ILE A 601 4.92 18.09 10.48
N CYS A 602 5.31 17.10 11.29
CA CYS A 602 6.70 16.76 11.57
C CYS A 602 6.95 15.28 11.27
N TYR A 603 7.86 14.98 10.35
CA TYR A 603 8.32 13.61 10.10
C TYR A 603 9.73 13.45 10.64
N VAL A 604 9.93 12.45 11.49
CA VAL A 604 11.23 12.16 12.08
C VAL A 604 11.46 10.66 12.10
N GLY A 605 12.58 10.24 11.52
CA GLY A 605 13.00 8.85 11.49
C GLY A 605 14.14 8.69 10.51
N ARG A 606 14.97 7.65 10.71
CA ARG A 606 16.00 7.26 9.75
C ARG A 606 16.99 8.35 9.34
N ASN A 607 17.45 9.15 10.31
CA ASN A 607 18.30 10.34 10.08
C ASN A 607 17.63 11.45 9.22
N TRP A 608 16.33 11.37 8.96
CA TRP A 608 15.53 12.40 8.31
C TRP A 608 14.69 13.18 9.31
N LEU A 609 14.63 14.48 9.11
CA LEU A 609 13.69 15.38 9.79
C LEU A 609 13.08 16.30 8.75
N SER A 610 11.76 16.39 8.71
CA SER A 610 11.04 17.28 7.80
C SER A 610 9.89 17.98 8.52
N LEU A 611 9.64 19.23 8.12
CA LEU A 611 8.47 19.99 8.53
C LEU A 611 7.67 20.40 7.30
N HIS A 612 6.36 20.28 7.39
CA HIS A 612 5.43 20.90 6.44
C HIS A 612 4.55 21.90 7.19
N SER A 613 4.58 23.15 6.75
CA SER A 613 3.89 24.26 7.43
C SER A 613 2.83 24.88 6.55
N LEU A 614 1.60 24.99 7.07
CA LEU A 614 0.54 25.73 6.40
C LEU A 614 0.78 27.25 6.50
N GLU A 615 1.09 27.75 7.70
CA GLU A 615 1.18 29.17 8.00
C GLU A 615 2.58 29.77 7.74
N GLY A 616 3.63 28.94 7.69
CA GLY A 616 5.02 29.40 7.62
C GLY A 616 5.46 30.10 8.90
N GLY A 617 6.38 31.06 8.78
CA GLY A 617 6.94 31.84 9.88
C GLY A 617 8.22 31.25 10.48
N GLU A 618 8.66 31.85 11.59
CA GLU A 618 9.83 31.39 12.35
C GLU A 618 9.52 30.07 13.07
N LYS A 619 10.38 29.06 12.88
CA LYS A 619 10.28 27.74 13.51
C LYS A 619 11.56 27.43 14.27
N THR A 620 11.39 26.89 15.47
CA THR A 620 12.48 26.34 16.28
C THR A 620 12.26 24.85 16.43
N ILE A 621 13.12 24.07 15.78
CA ILE A 621 13.18 22.62 15.96
C ILE A 621 14.16 22.32 17.10
N ARG A 622 13.72 21.55 18.09
CA ARG A 622 14.55 21.10 19.22
C ARG A 622 14.90 19.63 19.04
N LEU A 623 16.18 19.30 19.19
CA LEU A 623 16.68 17.94 19.12
C LEU A 623 16.97 17.44 20.55
N PRO A 624 16.60 16.20 20.91
CA PRO A 624 16.87 15.67 22.24
C PRO A 624 18.35 15.34 22.46
N TYR A 625 19.15 15.37 21.40
CA TYR A 625 20.59 15.05 21.36
C TYR A 625 21.33 16.09 20.52
N TYR A 626 22.65 16.20 20.72
CA TYR A 626 23.49 16.94 19.78
C TYR A 626 23.53 16.18 18.45
N ALA A 627 23.41 16.90 17.35
CA ALA A 627 23.45 16.34 16.00
C ALA A 627 24.21 17.24 15.04
N GLN A 628 24.82 16.62 14.03
CA GLN A 628 25.17 17.30 12.81
C GLN A 628 23.90 17.46 11.96
N VAL A 629 23.66 18.65 11.42
CA VAL A 629 22.49 18.99 10.61
C VAL A 629 22.98 19.38 9.22
N ILE A 630 22.45 18.69 8.21
CA ILE A 630 22.83 18.86 6.80
C ILE A 630 21.58 19.19 6.00
N ASP A 631 21.70 20.19 5.13
CA ASP A 631 20.76 20.39 4.03
C ASP A 631 21.10 19.38 2.92
N PRO A 632 20.24 18.37 2.69
CA PRO A 632 20.52 17.31 1.72
C PRO A 632 20.47 17.82 0.28
N LEU A 633 19.77 18.93 -0.01
CA LEU A 633 19.65 19.48 -1.37
C LEU A 633 20.96 20.12 -1.82
N THR A 634 21.64 20.83 -0.91
CA THR A 634 22.92 21.49 -1.19
C THR A 634 24.13 20.70 -0.69
N ASN A 635 23.90 19.57 -0.01
CA ASN A 635 24.89 18.80 0.74
C ASN A 635 25.73 19.66 1.70
N LYS A 636 25.15 20.75 2.20
CA LYS A 636 25.83 21.70 3.07
C LYS A 636 25.56 21.34 4.53
N VAL A 637 26.63 21.21 5.31
CA VAL A 637 26.53 21.16 6.77
C VAL A 637 26.04 22.53 7.27
N LEU A 638 24.84 22.56 7.82
CA LEU A 638 24.26 23.75 8.45
C LEU A 638 24.80 23.96 9.87
N SER A 639 25.10 22.86 10.57
CA SER A 639 25.75 22.85 11.88
C SER A 639 26.44 21.52 12.12
N ASP A 640 27.68 21.54 12.62
CA ASP A 640 28.42 20.32 12.98
C ASP A 640 27.98 19.73 14.31
N SER A 641 27.39 20.53 15.20
CA SER A 641 26.90 20.09 16.50
C SER A 641 25.90 21.10 17.05
N THR A 642 24.63 20.73 17.08
CA THR A 642 23.56 21.53 17.67
C THR A 642 22.47 20.68 18.28
N LYS A 643 21.73 21.25 19.23
CA LYS A 643 20.45 20.71 19.73
C LYS A 643 19.24 21.48 19.18
N GLN A 644 19.47 22.42 18.28
CA GLN A 644 18.43 23.34 17.81
C GLN A 644 18.67 23.74 16.36
N ILE A 645 17.60 23.77 15.57
CA ILE A 645 17.58 24.31 14.21
C ILE A 645 16.56 25.47 14.21
N ASN A 646 17.00 26.65 13.78
CA ASN A 646 16.11 27.80 13.60
C ASN A 646 15.99 28.10 12.12
N ILE A 647 14.77 28.18 11.63
CA ILE A 647 14.47 28.45 10.23
C ILE A 647 13.28 29.38 10.11
N LYS A 648 13.25 30.14 9.03
CA LYS A 648 12.07 30.85 8.58
C LYS A 648 11.47 30.09 7.40
N MET A 649 10.22 29.68 7.52
CA MET A 649 9.50 28.97 6.47
C MET A 649 8.49 29.89 5.80
N ASP A 650 8.30 29.73 4.50
CA ASP A 650 7.16 30.32 3.81
C ASP A 650 5.88 29.53 4.10
N ALA A 651 4.72 30.16 3.90
CA ALA A 651 3.44 29.47 4.04
C ALA A 651 3.31 28.35 2.98
N LYS A 652 2.60 27.27 3.34
CA LYS A 652 2.39 26.08 2.49
C LYS A 652 3.68 25.37 2.02
N SER A 653 4.78 25.52 2.75
CA SER A 653 6.10 25.00 2.36
C SER A 653 6.52 23.75 3.13
N THR A 654 7.41 22.95 2.52
CA THR A 654 8.06 21.80 3.14
C THR A 654 9.57 22.01 3.16
N VAL A 655 10.21 21.66 4.28
CA VAL A 655 11.68 21.59 4.40
C VAL A 655 12.11 20.19 4.81
N ILE A 656 13.33 19.79 4.45
CA ILE A 656 13.90 18.49 4.78
C ILE A 656 15.36 18.66 5.21
N PHE A 657 15.74 17.93 6.26
CA PHE A 657 17.09 17.91 6.80
C PHE A 657 17.56 16.47 6.99
N ARG A 658 18.87 16.28 6.82
CA ARG A 658 19.56 15.13 7.42
C ARG A 658 20.02 15.52 8.80
N VAL A 659 19.65 14.72 9.79
CA VAL A 659 20.02 14.91 11.20
C VAL A 659 20.77 13.67 11.63
N LYS A 660 22.07 13.81 11.89
CA LYS A 660 22.95 12.71 12.33
C LYS A 660 23.28 12.90 13.80
N PRO A 661 22.71 12.07 14.71
CA PRO A 661 23.03 12.16 16.12
C PRO A 661 24.53 11.95 16.39
N LEU A 662 25.13 12.81 17.22
CA LEU A 662 26.53 12.73 17.66
C LEU A 662 26.72 11.85 18.90
#